data_AF-A0A937PXG2-F1
#
_entry.id   AF-A0A937PXG2-F1
#
_cell.length_a   1.000
_cell.length_b   1.000
_cell.length_c   1.000
_cell.angle_alpha   90.00
_cell.angle_beta   90.00
_cell.angle_gamma   90.00
#
_symmetry.space_group_name_H-M   'P 1'
#
loop_
_entity.id
_entity.type
_entity.pdbx_description
1 polymer ?
#
loop_
_entity_poly.entity_id
_entity_poly.type
_entity_poly.pdbx_seq_one_letter_code
_entity_poly.pdbx_strand_id
1 'polypeptide(L)'
;MACPHAAGVAALCLAQDGNMTPDEVGWLIRNSADDLGDAGWDEYYGSGRINAYNALYGITNAPSKATNPFPETDANGQSVNVDLSWTPASGALSHNVYLGTDGNDVNDANTSSPEFKRNIFPFFFDANTMEPNTTYYWRIDEKNNEGTTKGDLWTFTTGSNSGIFYVDANAAGGGDGDSWGTAFNDLQDALACVWSGDEIWAAQGTYKPTDGNDRSISFELPQYAALYGGFAGTETSRDQRDWTVYETILTGDINQPNDQNDNSYHVVIGADKTILDGFTIKGGNADAPSPDNRGAGIYNFVVSFSNIRNCMIIDNNSTNVGGGMYNSYASSCTVSACTFAGNSALQGGGMYNVNSSDVTVSGCTFAGNSACSGGGAHNVNNAGITVSGCKFTDNCSSASGGGMYLRHQDYSIIVNCTFTGNEAATRGGGIMCLTSDPFDITNCIFWDNDADSTADEIWGQGSSRHAKPNISYCDIKGCGGSGDGWDPNCGTDGGSNIDSDPCFVNADANDFHLALDSPCIDAGDPNGDYDGQVDIDGDVRVMCTVDIGADEVECFPADYNDYDDWVGMGQPDCWCYCWPYQCDGDADGAATADANEYRVSQADLDVLAANWMKKIDDATLNPCADIDHKAYRKGFRVFAGDLAILSANWQKKDADLDGDCPRDE
;
A
#
# COMPACT_ATOMS: atom_id res chain seq x y z
N MET A 1 -10.75 -38.22 -4.06
CA MET A 1 -10.71 -39.50 -3.33
C MET A 1 -9.78 -40.44 -4.08
N ALA A 2 -8.61 -40.79 -3.53
CA ALA A 2 -7.66 -41.68 -4.20
C ALA A 2 -8.35 -43.02 -4.54
N CYS A 3 -8.15 -43.53 -5.76
CA CYS A 3 -8.70 -44.82 -6.14
C CYS A 3 -8.07 -45.92 -5.25
N PRO A 4 -8.78 -47.02 -4.93
CA PRO A 4 -8.25 -48.10 -4.09
C PRO A 4 -6.90 -48.66 -4.57
N HIS A 5 -6.65 -48.59 -5.88
CA HIS A 5 -5.40 -49.05 -6.51
C HIS A 5 -4.22 -48.13 -6.19
N ALA A 6 -4.39 -46.81 -6.17
CA ALA A 6 -3.34 -45.86 -5.82
C ALA A 6 -2.91 -46.01 -4.35
N ALA A 7 -3.89 -46.15 -3.45
CA ALA A 7 -3.63 -46.41 -2.03
C ALA A 7 -2.92 -47.76 -1.81
N GLY A 8 -3.27 -48.79 -2.59
CA GLY A 8 -2.60 -50.09 -2.56
C GLY A 8 -1.14 -50.02 -3.01
N VAL A 9 -0.84 -49.30 -4.10
CA VAL A 9 0.54 -49.11 -4.57
C VAL A 9 1.34 -48.25 -3.58
N ALA A 10 0.74 -47.19 -3.05
CA ALA A 10 1.34 -46.36 -2.00
C ALA A 10 1.73 -47.18 -0.75
N ALA A 11 0.85 -48.08 -0.30
CA ALA A 11 1.13 -48.97 0.82
C ALA A 11 2.26 -49.96 0.50
N LEU A 12 2.38 -50.43 -0.74
CA LEU A 12 3.49 -51.30 -1.16
C LEU A 12 4.82 -50.52 -1.21
N CYS A 13 4.83 -49.27 -1.69
CA CYS A 13 6.01 -48.41 -1.66
C CYS A 13 6.48 -48.17 -0.22
N LEU A 14 5.55 -47.83 0.69
CA LEU A 14 5.83 -47.67 2.12
C LEU A 14 6.28 -48.98 2.81
N ALA A 15 5.84 -50.13 2.32
CA ALA A 15 6.28 -51.42 2.84
C ALA A 15 7.73 -51.76 2.42
N GLN A 16 8.19 -51.21 1.30
CA GLN A 16 9.57 -51.36 0.81
C GLN A 16 10.52 -50.36 1.47
N ASP A 17 10.06 -49.14 1.71
CA ASP A 17 10.75 -48.13 2.51
C ASP A 17 9.76 -47.36 3.40
N GLY A 18 9.81 -47.67 4.70
CA GLY A 18 8.90 -47.11 5.71
C GLY A 18 9.11 -45.63 6.03
N ASN A 19 10.15 -44.99 5.49
CA ASN A 19 10.44 -43.58 5.74
C ASN A 19 9.95 -42.63 4.64
N MET A 20 9.38 -43.15 3.54
CA MET A 20 8.90 -42.31 2.44
C MET A 20 7.76 -41.39 2.90
N THR A 21 7.90 -40.11 2.58
CA THR A 21 6.88 -39.09 2.76
C THR A 21 5.74 -39.26 1.74
N PRO A 22 4.54 -38.71 2.01
CA PRO A 22 3.43 -38.74 1.06
C PRO A 22 3.78 -38.18 -0.34
N ASP A 23 4.66 -37.17 -0.41
CA ASP A 23 5.09 -36.56 -1.67
C ASP A 23 6.03 -37.46 -2.46
N GLU A 24 6.96 -38.16 -1.80
CA GLU A 24 7.84 -39.16 -2.43
C GLU A 24 7.03 -40.33 -2.99
N VAL A 25 6.04 -40.81 -2.24
CA VAL A 25 5.12 -41.86 -2.71
C VAL A 25 4.28 -41.37 -3.89
N GLY A 26 3.78 -40.13 -3.83
CA GLY A 26 3.03 -39.52 -4.91
C GLY A 26 3.87 -39.33 -6.18
N TRP A 27 5.12 -38.91 -6.03
CA TRP A 27 6.06 -38.74 -7.13
C TRP A 27 6.41 -40.07 -7.79
N LEU A 28 6.69 -41.12 -7.00
CA LEU A 28 6.98 -42.46 -7.51
C LEU A 28 5.84 -43.00 -8.36
N ILE A 29 4.61 -42.90 -7.86
CA ILE A 29 3.41 -43.41 -8.55
C ILE A 29 3.16 -42.66 -9.86
N ARG A 30 3.41 -41.35 -9.90
CA ARG A 30 3.26 -40.53 -11.12
C ARG A 30 4.33 -40.85 -12.16
N ASN A 31 5.59 -40.92 -11.76
CA ASN A 31 6.71 -41.10 -12.70
C ASN A 31 6.91 -42.55 -13.14
N SER A 32 6.33 -43.50 -12.42
CA SER A 32 6.33 -44.91 -12.84
C SER A 32 5.13 -45.28 -13.70
N ALA A 33 4.15 -44.39 -13.86
CA ALA A 33 2.93 -44.67 -14.59
C ALA A 33 3.23 -44.92 -16.08
N ASP A 34 2.45 -45.82 -16.69
CA ASP A 34 2.45 -45.99 -18.14
C ASP A 34 1.78 -44.76 -18.74
N ASP A 35 2.58 -43.92 -19.39
CA ASP A 35 2.08 -42.75 -20.10
C ASP A 35 1.05 -43.15 -21.17
N LEU A 36 -0.11 -42.52 -21.12
CA LEU A 36 -1.21 -42.73 -22.05
C LEU A 36 -1.55 -41.37 -22.63
N GLY A 37 -1.38 -41.19 -23.94
CA GLY A 37 -1.65 -39.90 -24.58
C GLY A 37 -0.37 -39.24 -25.09
N ASP A 38 -0.29 -37.92 -24.90
CA ASP A 38 0.88 -37.14 -25.28
C ASP A 38 1.97 -37.29 -24.20
N ALA A 39 3.24 -37.24 -24.62
CA ALA A 39 4.35 -37.50 -23.71
C ALA A 39 4.34 -36.56 -22.49
N GLY A 40 4.26 -37.12 -21.29
CA GLY A 40 4.27 -36.39 -20.03
C GLY A 40 2.90 -36.34 -19.34
N TRP A 41 2.62 -35.23 -18.64
CA TRP A 41 1.30 -35.04 -18.05
C TRP A 41 0.36 -34.43 -19.10
N ASP A 42 -0.83 -35.00 -19.27
CA ASP A 42 -1.89 -34.42 -20.11
C ASP A 42 -3.22 -34.27 -19.37
N GLU A 43 -4.11 -33.42 -19.90
CA GLU A 43 -5.39 -33.06 -19.27
C GLU A 43 -6.37 -34.26 -19.17
N TYR A 44 -6.22 -35.29 -20.02
CA TYR A 44 -7.18 -36.38 -20.14
C TYR A 44 -6.76 -37.64 -19.35
N TYR A 45 -5.47 -37.95 -19.32
CA TYR A 45 -4.87 -39.12 -18.68
C TYR A 45 -3.99 -38.77 -17.48
N GLY A 46 -3.73 -37.49 -17.20
CA GLY A 46 -2.83 -37.05 -16.14
C GLY A 46 -1.42 -37.56 -16.39
N SER A 47 -0.77 -38.13 -15.37
CA SER A 47 0.54 -38.80 -15.54
C SER A 47 0.43 -40.21 -16.18
N GLY A 48 -0.73 -40.61 -16.68
CA GLY A 48 -0.97 -41.93 -17.26
C GLY A 48 -1.50 -42.97 -16.26
N ARG A 49 -1.40 -44.25 -16.64
CA ARG A 49 -1.94 -45.38 -15.87
C ARG A 49 -0.93 -45.89 -14.86
N ILE A 50 -1.32 -45.90 -13.58
CA ILE A 50 -0.51 -46.44 -12.47
C ILE A 50 0.05 -47.83 -12.80
N ASN A 51 1.37 -47.96 -12.78
CA ASN A 51 2.08 -49.22 -12.96
C ASN A 51 2.79 -49.60 -11.65
N ALA A 52 2.15 -50.50 -10.90
CA ALA A 52 2.64 -50.95 -9.59
C ALA A 52 4.01 -51.64 -9.67
N TYR A 53 4.28 -52.35 -10.76
CA TYR A 53 5.57 -53.03 -10.95
C TYR A 53 6.68 -52.00 -11.15
N ASN A 54 6.46 -50.97 -11.97
CA ASN A 54 7.44 -49.90 -12.15
C ASN A 54 7.60 -49.05 -10.87
N ALA A 55 6.52 -48.84 -10.11
CA ALA A 55 6.57 -48.11 -8.84
C ALA A 55 7.40 -48.83 -7.76
N LEU A 56 7.45 -50.16 -7.79
CA LEU A 56 8.14 -50.99 -6.78
C LEU A 56 9.51 -51.48 -7.25
N TYR A 57 9.66 -51.68 -8.56
CA TYR A 57 10.80 -52.40 -9.16
C TYR A 57 11.31 -51.74 -10.44
N GLY A 58 10.72 -50.65 -10.91
CA GLY A 58 11.04 -50.02 -12.21
C GLY A 58 12.32 -49.20 -12.21
N ILE A 59 12.82 -48.83 -11.03
CA ILE A 59 14.12 -48.19 -10.88
C ILE A 59 15.11 -49.31 -10.56
N THR A 60 15.68 -49.93 -11.60
CA THR A 60 16.69 -51.00 -11.47
C THR A 60 18.12 -50.51 -11.70
N ASN A 61 18.27 -49.23 -12.01
CA ASN A 61 19.53 -48.58 -12.29
C ASN A 61 19.56 -47.19 -11.66
N ALA A 62 20.76 -46.69 -11.39
CA ALA A 62 20.97 -45.28 -11.10
C ALA A 62 20.35 -44.40 -12.22
N PRO A 63 19.90 -43.18 -11.92
CA PRO A 63 19.22 -42.34 -12.89
C PRO A 63 20.15 -41.93 -14.03
N SER A 64 19.62 -41.40 -15.13
CA SER A 64 20.47 -40.75 -16.15
C SER A 64 20.93 -39.37 -15.67
N LYS A 65 21.58 -38.57 -16.53
CA LYS A 65 22.06 -37.23 -16.17
C LYS A 65 20.94 -36.18 -16.31
N ALA A 66 20.99 -35.15 -15.48
CA ALA A 66 20.19 -33.94 -15.67
C ALA A 66 20.51 -33.28 -17.03
N THR A 67 19.53 -32.60 -17.63
CA THR A 67 19.66 -31.96 -18.95
C THR A 67 19.03 -30.57 -18.95
N ASN A 68 19.22 -29.81 -20.04
CA ASN A 68 18.65 -28.47 -20.24
C ASN A 68 18.92 -27.51 -19.06
N PRO A 69 20.19 -27.19 -18.78
CA PRO A 69 20.52 -26.25 -17.72
C PRO A 69 20.06 -24.83 -18.04
N PHE A 70 19.61 -24.14 -17.01
CA PHE A 70 19.52 -22.69 -16.97
C PHE A 70 20.32 -22.17 -15.76
N PRO A 71 21.24 -21.20 -15.95
CA PRO A 71 21.68 -20.67 -17.24
C PRO A 71 22.29 -21.74 -18.14
N GLU A 72 22.16 -21.54 -19.46
CA GLU A 72 22.79 -22.44 -20.44
C GLU A 72 24.32 -22.40 -20.32
N THR A 73 24.98 -23.49 -20.71
CA THR A 73 26.46 -23.56 -20.69
C THR A 73 27.06 -22.44 -21.52
N ASP A 74 28.06 -21.76 -20.95
CA ASP A 74 28.77 -20.59 -21.51
C ASP A 74 27.91 -19.31 -21.61
N ALA A 75 26.75 -19.25 -20.93
CA ALA A 75 25.97 -18.02 -20.83
C ALA A 75 26.79 -16.89 -20.18
N ASN A 76 26.73 -15.68 -20.75
CA ASN A 76 27.49 -14.52 -20.29
C ASN A 76 26.54 -13.40 -19.84
N GLY A 77 27.01 -12.50 -18.98
CA GLY A 77 26.22 -11.37 -18.48
C GLY A 77 25.01 -11.75 -17.62
N GLN A 78 25.07 -12.87 -16.91
CA GLN A 78 23.96 -13.35 -16.08
C GLN A 78 23.80 -12.50 -14.80
N SER A 79 22.59 -12.38 -14.26
CA SER A 79 22.37 -11.68 -12.98
C SER A 79 23.24 -12.28 -11.86
N VAL A 80 23.65 -11.44 -10.92
CA VAL A 80 24.29 -11.88 -9.67
C VAL A 80 23.32 -12.66 -8.77
N ASN A 81 22.00 -12.60 -8.99
CA ASN A 81 21.00 -13.34 -8.21
C ASN A 81 20.35 -14.46 -9.04
N VAL A 82 21.15 -15.23 -9.77
CA VAL A 82 20.63 -16.24 -10.71
C VAL A 82 20.11 -17.51 -10.01
N ASP A 83 18.89 -17.91 -10.36
CA ASP A 83 18.33 -19.21 -10.01
C ASP A 83 18.80 -20.28 -11.00
N LEU A 84 19.41 -21.34 -10.50
CA LEU A 84 19.82 -22.48 -11.31
C LEU A 84 18.63 -23.42 -11.50
N SER A 85 18.32 -23.84 -12.73
CA SER A 85 17.29 -24.86 -12.97
C SER A 85 17.67 -25.85 -14.07
N TRP A 86 17.07 -27.04 -14.05
CA TRP A 86 17.38 -28.11 -14.99
C TRP A 86 16.16 -28.98 -15.23
N THR A 87 16.22 -29.81 -16.28
CA THR A 87 15.28 -30.93 -16.48
C THR A 87 15.81 -32.17 -15.75
N PRO A 88 15.09 -32.69 -14.74
CA PRO A 88 15.45 -33.92 -14.05
C PRO A 88 15.56 -35.13 -14.97
N ALA A 89 16.52 -36.01 -14.68
CA ALA A 89 16.62 -37.29 -15.34
C ALA A 89 15.45 -38.23 -15.01
N SER A 90 15.00 -39.02 -15.99
CA SER A 90 14.04 -40.11 -15.74
C SER A 90 14.60 -41.08 -14.68
N GLY A 91 13.81 -41.31 -13.62
CA GLY A 91 14.17 -42.17 -12.49
C GLY A 91 14.96 -41.50 -11.36
N ALA A 92 15.19 -40.18 -11.38
CA ALA A 92 15.83 -39.45 -10.28
C ALA A 92 14.83 -39.06 -9.18
N LEU A 93 15.15 -39.34 -7.91
CA LEU A 93 14.34 -39.00 -6.73
C LEU A 93 14.79 -37.70 -6.04
N SER A 94 16.05 -37.30 -6.21
CA SER A 94 16.63 -36.10 -5.61
C SER A 94 17.88 -35.65 -6.37
N HIS A 95 18.33 -34.43 -6.11
CA HIS A 95 19.38 -33.75 -6.85
C HIS A 95 20.46 -33.23 -5.88
N ASN A 96 21.71 -33.65 -6.06
CA ASN A 96 22.85 -33.03 -5.37
C ASN A 96 23.34 -31.84 -6.20
N VAL A 97 23.25 -30.63 -5.62
CA VAL A 97 23.66 -29.39 -6.29
C VAL A 97 25.11 -29.04 -5.92
N TYR A 98 25.94 -28.82 -6.93
CA TYR A 98 27.31 -28.34 -6.78
C TYR A 98 27.49 -27.02 -7.51
N LEU A 99 28.15 -26.05 -6.85
CA LEU A 99 28.40 -24.71 -7.39
C LEU A 99 29.71 -24.13 -6.84
N GLY A 100 30.52 -23.55 -7.72
CA GLY A 100 31.78 -22.89 -7.36
C GLY A 100 32.36 -22.09 -8.52
N THR A 101 33.51 -21.45 -8.31
CA THR A 101 34.18 -20.60 -9.33
C THR A 101 35.37 -21.29 -10.00
N ASP A 102 35.71 -22.52 -9.61
CA ASP A 102 36.70 -23.36 -10.27
C ASP A 102 36.02 -24.61 -10.87
N GLY A 103 36.14 -24.76 -12.18
CA GLY A 103 35.47 -25.85 -12.91
C GLY A 103 36.01 -27.24 -12.57
N ASN A 104 37.28 -27.37 -12.19
CA ASN A 104 37.84 -28.65 -11.77
C ASN A 104 37.34 -29.03 -10.38
N ASP A 105 37.30 -28.08 -9.45
CA ASP A 105 36.80 -28.32 -8.10
C ASP A 105 35.33 -28.76 -8.14
N VAL A 106 34.50 -28.06 -8.91
CA VAL A 106 33.09 -28.44 -9.10
C VAL A 106 32.95 -29.77 -9.83
N ASN A 107 33.79 -30.07 -10.81
CA ASN A 107 33.77 -31.36 -11.50
C ASN A 107 34.25 -32.52 -10.61
N ASP A 108 35.16 -32.30 -9.69
CA ASP A 108 35.71 -33.36 -8.85
C ASP A 108 35.03 -33.46 -7.47
N ALA A 109 34.14 -32.49 -7.17
CA ALA A 109 33.40 -32.41 -5.92
C ALA A 109 32.55 -33.65 -5.63
N ASN A 110 32.46 -33.99 -4.35
CA ASN A 110 31.53 -34.95 -3.76
C ASN A 110 30.77 -34.29 -2.59
N THR A 111 29.88 -35.00 -1.92
CA THR A 111 29.02 -34.42 -0.87
C THR A 111 29.76 -33.96 0.40
N SER A 112 31.07 -34.14 0.49
CA SER A 112 31.94 -33.59 1.55
C SER A 112 32.73 -32.35 1.09
N SER A 113 32.65 -31.99 -0.19
CA SER A 113 33.36 -30.85 -0.78
C SER A 113 32.64 -29.52 -0.51
N PRO A 114 33.35 -28.37 -0.41
CA PRO A 114 32.73 -27.04 -0.23
C PRO A 114 31.76 -26.63 -1.37
N GLU A 115 31.94 -27.20 -2.55
CA GLU A 115 31.12 -26.93 -3.73
C GLU A 115 29.74 -27.57 -3.59
N PHE A 116 29.60 -28.63 -2.77
CA PHE A 116 28.30 -29.24 -2.50
C PHE A 116 27.43 -28.30 -1.64
N LYS A 117 26.30 -27.88 -2.20
CA LYS A 117 25.39 -26.94 -1.52
C LYS A 117 24.35 -27.68 -0.69
N ARG A 118 23.60 -28.58 -1.32
CA ARG A 118 22.59 -29.42 -0.66
C ARG A 118 22.06 -30.50 -1.59
N ASN A 119 21.42 -31.50 -1.00
CA ASN A 119 20.52 -32.40 -1.70
C ASN A 119 19.10 -31.81 -1.64
N ILE A 120 18.43 -31.73 -2.78
CA ILE A 120 17.09 -31.14 -2.90
C ILE A 120 16.16 -32.03 -3.73
N PHE A 121 14.87 -31.81 -3.56
CA PHE A 121 13.79 -32.43 -4.34
C PHE A 121 13.23 -31.55 -5.47
N PRO A 122 13.17 -30.20 -5.37
CA PRO A 122 12.84 -29.36 -6.52
C PRO A 122 13.94 -29.37 -7.59
N PHE A 123 13.57 -29.04 -8.83
CA PHE A 123 14.45 -28.97 -10.00
C PHE A 123 15.05 -27.58 -10.23
N PHE A 124 15.05 -26.74 -9.18
CA PHE A 124 15.67 -25.41 -9.18
C PHE A 124 16.38 -25.14 -7.85
N PHE A 125 17.36 -24.24 -7.87
CA PHE A 125 18.21 -23.88 -6.75
C PHE A 125 18.53 -22.38 -6.78
N ASP A 126 18.02 -21.66 -5.78
CA ASP A 126 18.43 -20.28 -5.48
C ASP A 126 19.86 -20.29 -4.91
N ALA A 127 20.76 -19.68 -5.67
CA ALA A 127 22.17 -19.64 -5.33
C ALA A 127 22.56 -18.43 -4.45
N ASN A 128 21.60 -17.59 -4.07
CA ASN A 128 21.78 -16.29 -3.45
C ASN A 128 22.67 -15.36 -4.30
N THR A 129 23.00 -14.19 -3.76
CA THR A 129 23.83 -13.21 -4.44
C THR A 129 25.26 -13.73 -4.68
N MET A 130 25.65 -13.71 -5.94
CA MET A 130 26.95 -14.08 -6.49
C MET A 130 27.84 -12.87 -6.71
N GLU A 131 29.13 -13.10 -6.88
CA GLU A 131 30.08 -12.04 -7.22
C GLU A 131 29.85 -11.58 -8.66
N PRO A 132 29.92 -10.27 -8.95
CA PRO A 132 29.79 -9.73 -10.30
C PRO A 132 31.01 -10.08 -11.16
N ASN A 133 30.84 -10.07 -12.49
CA ASN A 133 31.90 -10.38 -13.47
C ASN A 133 32.66 -11.70 -13.19
N THR A 134 31.97 -12.69 -12.64
CA THR A 134 32.57 -13.93 -12.16
C THR A 134 31.98 -15.12 -12.90
N THR A 135 32.85 -15.98 -13.42
CA THR A 135 32.46 -17.24 -14.03
C THR A 135 32.22 -18.29 -12.95
N TYR A 136 31.01 -18.83 -12.94
CA TYR A 136 30.60 -19.94 -12.09
C TYR A 136 30.51 -21.24 -12.90
N TYR A 137 30.79 -22.33 -12.20
CA TYR A 137 30.66 -23.69 -12.67
C TYR A 137 29.70 -24.42 -11.75
N TRP A 138 28.81 -25.22 -12.33
CA TRP A 138 27.82 -25.95 -11.56
C TRP A 138 27.51 -27.31 -12.17
N ARG A 139 26.99 -28.21 -11.34
CA ARG A 139 26.73 -29.60 -11.70
C ARG A 139 25.58 -30.14 -10.85
N ILE A 140 24.75 -30.98 -11.46
CA ILE A 140 23.67 -31.69 -10.77
C ILE A 140 23.94 -33.20 -10.83
N ASP A 141 24.14 -33.83 -9.67
CA ASP A 141 24.17 -35.30 -9.62
C ASP A 141 22.79 -35.84 -9.26
N GLU A 142 22.26 -36.66 -10.16
CA GLU A 142 20.95 -37.26 -10.05
C GLU A 142 20.99 -38.49 -9.14
N LYS A 143 20.08 -38.60 -8.18
CA LYS A 143 20.10 -39.66 -7.17
C LYS A 143 18.76 -40.35 -7.02
N ASN A 144 18.81 -41.68 -6.90
CA ASN A 144 17.71 -42.51 -6.42
C ASN A 144 18.23 -43.58 -5.45
N ASN A 145 17.39 -44.57 -5.13
CA ASN A 145 17.73 -45.64 -4.20
C ASN A 145 18.78 -46.64 -4.75
N GLU A 146 18.96 -46.71 -6.06
CA GLU A 146 19.92 -47.60 -6.73
C GLU A 146 21.29 -46.95 -6.92
N GLY A 147 21.39 -45.62 -6.85
CA GLY A 147 22.67 -44.93 -6.90
C GLY A 147 22.59 -43.45 -7.26
N THR A 148 23.76 -42.88 -7.52
CA THR A 148 23.94 -41.49 -7.94
C THR A 148 24.68 -41.45 -9.26
N THR A 149 24.16 -40.69 -10.21
CA THR A 149 24.76 -40.47 -11.51
C THR A 149 25.29 -39.04 -11.59
N LYS A 150 26.59 -38.93 -11.84
CA LYS A 150 27.27 -37.63 -11.95
C LYS A 150 26.79 -36.87 -13.20
N GLY A 151 26.38 -35.62 -13.00
CA GLY A 151 25.93 -34.73 -14.08
C GLY A 151 27.04 -34.22 -14.99
N ASP A 152 26.65 -33.49 -16.02
CA ASP A 152 27.57 -32.71 -16.84
C ASP A 152 27.95 -31.40 -16.13
N LEU A 153 29.16 -30.89 -16.41
CA LEU A 153 29.61 -29.61 -15.89
C LEU A 153 29.05 -28.48 -16.77
N TRP A 154 28.33 -27.55 -16.16
CA TRP A 154 27.78 -26.37 -16.80
C TRP A 154 28.46 -25.11 -16.28
N THR A 155 28.43 -24.03 -17.05
CA THR A 155 29.09 -22.78 -16.69
C THR A 155 28.32 -21.57 -17.16
N PHE A 156 28.43 -20.47 -16.44
CA PHE A 156 27.95 -19.16 -16.84
C PHE A 156 28.81 -18.06 -16.20
N THR A 157 28.72 -16.83 -16.71
CA THR A 157 29.43 -15.67 -16.16
C THR A 157 28.44 -14.60 -15.77
N THR A 158 28.55 -14.12 -14.53
CA THR A 158 27.72 -13.01 -14.03
C THR A 158 28.14 -11.68 -14.67
N GLY A 159 27.18 -10.78 -14.86
CA GLY A 159 27.40 -9.41 -15.31
C GLY A 159 27.98 -8.51 -14.21
N SER A 160 28.22 -7.25 -14.54
CA SER A 160 28.77 -6.24 -13.63
C SER A 160 27.69 -5.67 -12.69
N ASN A 161 27.35 -6.40 -11.61
CA ASN A 161 26.34 -6.02 -10.61
C ASN A 161 24.92 -5.80 -11.19
N SER A 162 23.91 -5.72 -10.31
CA SER A 162 22.60 -5.13 -10.65
C SER A 162 22.79 -3.81 -11.41
N GLY A 163 22.22 -3.73 -12.60
CA GLY A 163 22.34 -2.58 -13.49
C GLY A 163 21.23 -1.56 -13.22
N ILE A 164 21.57 -0.28 -13.40
CA ILE A 164 20.56 0.79 -13.52
C ILE A 164 20.37 1.03 -15.00
N PHE A 165 19.15 0.84 -15.48
CA PHE A 165 18.74 1.19 -16.84
C PHE A 165 18.00 2.52 -16.83
N TYR A 166 18.47 3.45 -17.65
CA TYR A 166 17.91 4.80 -17.74
C TYR A 166 16.95 4.89 -18.93
N VAL A 167 15.78 5.47 -18.70
CA VAL A 167 14.75 5.66 -19.74
C VAL A 167 14.26 7.10 -19.73
N ASP A 168 14.27 7.76 -20.88
CA ASP A 168 13.74 9.11 -21.06
C ASP A 168 12.94 9.17 -22.36
N ALA A 169 11.62 9.38 -22.27
CA ALA A 169 10.74 9.49 -23.43
C ALA A 169 11.15 10.59 -24.41
N ASN A 170 11.98 11.56 -23.99
CA ASN A 170 12.51 12.64 -24.81
C ASN A 170 13.92 12.36 -25.37
N ALA A 171 14.55 11.23 -25.01
CA ALA A 171 15.84 10.85 -25.53
C ALA A 171 15.80 10.57 -27.04
N ALA A 172 16.96 10.71 -27.69
CA ALA A 172 17.09 10.29 -29.08
C ALA A 172 17.06 8.76 -29.17
N GLY A 173 16.40 8.23 -30.20
CA GLY A 173 16.29 6.78 -30.37
C GLY A 173 17.63 6.08 -30.59
N GLY A 174 17.73 4.84 -30.09
CA GLY A 174 18.91 3.99 -30.22
C GLY A 174 19.94 4.10 -29.08
N GLY A 175 19.53 4.64 -27.93
CA GLY A 175 20.30 4.55 -26.68
C GLY A 175 20.39 3.11 -26.15
N ASP A 176 21.40 2.85 -25.32
CA ASP A 176 21.67 1.54 -24.70
C ASP A 176 21.17 1.45 -23.25
N GLY A 177 20.69 2.55 -22.68
CA GLY A 177 20.18 2.60 -21.31
C GLY A 177 21.25 2.65 -20.23
N ASP A 178 22.54 2.75 -20.55
CA ASP A 178 23.63 2.70 -19.56
C ASP A 178 23.79 4.01 -18.75
N SER A 179 23.24 5.11 -19.25
CA SER A 179 23.30 6.44 -18.62
C SER A 179 22.16 7.34 -19.12
N TRP A 180 21.87 8.45 -18.42
CA TRP A 180 20.96 9.48 -18.95
C TRP A 180 21.34 9.98 -20.36
N GLY A 181 22.64 10.05 -20.68
CA GLY A 181 23.12 10.50 -22.00
C GLY A 181 22.89 9.48 -23.12
N THR A 182 22.64 8.22 -22.77
CA THR A 182 22.38 7.11 -23.70
C THR A 182 21.09 6.37 -23.32
N ALA A 183 20.15 7.04 -22.65
CA ALA A 183 18.93 6.43 -22.15
C ALA A 183 18.09 5.81 -23.27
N PHE A 184 17.35 4.74 -22.94
CA PHE A 184 16.30 4.25 -23.82
C PHE A 184 15.23 5.33 -24.02
N ASN A 185 14.72 5.46 -25.25
CA ASN A 185 13.62 6.38 -25.55
C ASN A 185 12.24 5.72 -25.46
N ASP A 186 12.19 4.41 -25.20
CA ASP A 186 10.99 3.61 -24.99
C ASP A 186 11.18 2.76 -23.73
N LEU A 187 10.18 2.74 -22.85
CA LEU A 187 10.21 1.94 -21.63
C LEU A 187 10.12 0.44 -21.94
N GLN A 188 9.49 0.04 -23.04
CA GLN A 188 9.42 -1.37 -23.44
C GLN A 188 10.80 -1.94 -23.76
N ASP A 189 11.69 -1.14 -24.37
CA ASP A 189 13.07 -1.56 -24.64
C ASP A 189 13.85 -1.80 -23.35
N ALA A 190 13.65 -0.94 -22.34
CA ALA A 190 14.25 -1.12 -21.03
C ALA A 190 13.70 -2.35 -20.31
N LEU A 191 12.38 -2.52 -20.27
CA LEU A 191 11.72 -3.69 -19.68
C LEU A 191 12.21 -5.01 -20.30
N ALA A 192 12.50 -5.02 -21.60
CA ALA A 192 13.03 -6.19 -22.30
C ALA A 192 14.49 -6.52 -21.96
N CYS A 193 15.23 -5.60 -21.33
CA CYS A 193 16.65 -5.74 -21.00
C CYS A 193 16.91 -6.06 -19.52
N VAL A 194 15.91 -5.89 -18.66
CA VAL A 194 16.03 -5.91 -17.19
C VAL A 194 15.90 -7.33 -16.64
N TRP A 195 16.78 -7.67 -15.68
CA TRP A 195 16.83 -8.96 -15.01
C TRP A 195 16.49 -8.83 -13.52
N SER A 196 16.38 -9.98 -12.85
CA SER A 196 16.22 -10.03 -11.39
C SER A 196 17.30 -9.23 -10.67
N GLY A 197 16.87 -8.28 -9.84
CA GLY A 197 17.71 -7.37 -9.06
C GLY A 197 18.03 -6.03 -9.72
N ASP A 198 17.70 -5.83 -11.00
CA ASP A 198 18.00 -4.59 -11.72
C ASP A 198 17.00 -3.46 -11.39
N GLU A 199 17.42 -2.22 -11.67
CA GLU A 199 16.58 -1.03 -11.54
C GLU A 199 16.34 -0.36 -12.88
N ILE A 200 15.12 0.12 -13.11
CA ILE A 200 14.79 1.05 -14.20
C ILE A 200 14.53 2.42 -13.58
N TRP A 201 15.25 3.44 -14.04
CA TRP A 201 15.04 4.84 -13.68
C TRP A 201 14.40 5.56 -14.86
N ALA A 202 13.13 5.92 -14.71
CA ALA A 202 12.36 6.60 -15.74
C ALA A 202 12.31 8.11 -15.46
N ALA A 203 12.76 8.91 -16.43
CA ALA A 203 12.64 10.35 -16.39
C ALA A 203 11.17 10.79 -16.44
N GLN A 204 10.92 12.05 -16.10
CA GLN A 204 9.63 12.70 -16.31
C GLN A 204 9.21 12.57 -17.78
N GLY A 205 7.92 12.32 -18.00
CA GLY A 205 7.40 12.13 -19.34
C GLY A 205 6.19 11.21 -19.38
N THR A 206 5.70 10.98 -20.59
CA THR A 206 4.58 10.06 -20.85
C THR A 206 5.05 8.89 -21.67
N TYR A 207 4.86 7.69 -21.14
CA TYR A 207 5.26 6.43 -21.72
C TYR A 207 4.01 5.65 -22.11
N LYS A 208 4.00 5.12 -23.34
CA LYS A 208 2.92 4.29 -23.88
C LYS A 208 3.37 2.83 -24.00
N PRO A 209 2.51 1.84 -23.75
CA PRO A 209 2.83 0.44 -23.97
C PRO A 209 3.16 0.13 -25.44
N THR A 210 2.59 0.91 -26.37
CA THR A 210 2.80 0.79 -27.80
C THR A 210 2.48 2.10 -28.53
N ASP A 211 3.19 2.35 -29.64
CA ASP A 211 2.82 3.39 -30.63
C ASP A 211 1.70 2.93 -31.58
N GLY A 212 1.34 1.65 -31.52
CA GLY A 212 0.27 1.05 -32.32
C GLY A 212 -1.13 1.26 -31.74
N ASN A 213 -2.07 0.41 -32.17
CA ASN A 213 -3.45 0.38 -31.72
C ASN A 213 -3.84 -0.98 -31.11
N ASP A 214 -2.85 -1.79 -30.73
CA ASP A 214 -3.09 -3.07 -30.07
C ASP A 214 -3.30 -2.85 -28.58
N ARG A 215 -4.57 -2.94 -28.17
CA ARG A 215 -5.03 -2.72 -26.79
C ARG A 215 -4.56 -3.79 -25.81
N SER A 216 -4.06 -4.92 -26.30
CA SER A 216 -3.54 -6.01 -25.46
C SER A 216 -2.13 -5.75 -24.94
N ILE A 217 -1.41 -4.78 -25.49
CA ILE A 217 -0.05 -4.45 -25.07
C ILE A 217 -0.11 -3.58 -23.80
N SER A 218 0.63 -4.02 -22.78
CA SER A 218 0.73 -3.42 -21.45
C SER A 218 2.21 -3.24 -21.07
N PHE A 219 2.49 -2.51 -19.99
CA PHE A 219 3.79 -2.57 -19.32
C PHE A 219 3.83 -3.81 -18.42
N GLU A 220 4.49 -4.86 -18.88
CA GLU A 220 4.68 -6.09 -18.10
C GLU A 220 5.85 -5.91 -17.14
N LEU A 221 5.58 -5.95 -15.85
CA LEU A 221 6.64 -5.78 -14.85
C LEU A 221 7.60 -6.97 -14.86
N PRO A 222 8.92 -6.74 -14.82
CA PRO A 222 9.90 -7.81 -14.70
C PRO A 222 9.87 -8.36 -13.27
N GLN A 223 9.93 -9.68 -13.14
CA GLN A 223 10.03 -10.33 -11.83
C GLN A 223 11.34 -9.90 -11.15
N TYR A 224 11.28 -9.66 -9.84
CA TYR A 224 12.44 -9.31 -9.00
C TYR A 224 13.18 -8.02 -9.35
N ALA A 225 12.64 -7.16 -10.21
CA ALA A 225 13.25 -5.88 -10.57
C ALA A 225 12.47 -4.70 -9.97
N ALA A 226 13.09 -3.52 -9.99
CA ALA A 226 12.51 -2.31 -9.43
C ALA A 226 12.37 -1.22 -10.49
N LEU A 227 11.19 -0.63 -10.60
CA LEU A 227 10.90 0.51 -11.45
C LEU A 227 10.73 1.75 -10.57
N TYR A 228 11.47 2.80 -10.90
CA TYR A 228 11.43 4.10 -10.22
C TYR A 228 11.13 5.23 -11.20
N GLY A 229 10.04 5.95 -10.97
CA GLY A 229 9.73 7.23 -11.60
C GLY A 229 10.14 8.42 -10.72
N GLY A 230 10.01 9.63 -11.26
CA GLY A 230 10.33 10.86 -10.52
C GLY A 230 11.70 11.48 -10.83
N PHE A 231 12.33 11.15 -11.96
CA PHE A 231 13.65 11.68 -12.31
C PHE A 231 13.55 12.85 -13.30
N ALA A 232 14.37 13.89 -13.12
CA ALA A 232 14.55 14.95 -14.11
C ALA A 232 15.37 14.48 -15.34
N GLY A 233 16.12 13.38 -15.21
CA GLY A 233 17.02 12.85 -16.24
C GLY A 233 18.47 13.29 -16.07
N THR A 234 18.87 13.66 -14.84
CA THR A 234 20.23 14.14 -14.53
C THR A 234 20.81 13.58 -13.24
N GLU A 235 20.02 12.81 -12.51
CA GLU A 235 20.33 12.28 -11.19
C GLU A 235 21.44 11.24 -11.25
N THR A 236 22.29 11.26 -10.22
CA THR A 236 23.38 10.30 -10.03
C THR A 236 23.10 9.28 -8.94
N SER A 237 21.99 9.44 -8.21
CA SER A 237 21.55 8.54 -7.14
C SER A 237 20.03 8.54 -7.04
N ARG A 238 19.41 7.40 -6.70
CA ARG A 238 17.95 7.25 -6.59
C ARG A 238 17.31 8.27 -5.65
N ASP A 239 17.96 8.60 -4.54
CA ASP A 239 17.43 9.50 -3.51
C ASP A 239 17.34 10.98 -3.97
N GLN A 240 17.84 11.31 -5.16
CA GLN A 240 17.68 12.64 -5.76
C GLN A 240 16.36 12.80 -6.53
N ARG A 241 15.65 11.70 -6.77
CA ARG A 241 14.35 11.73 -7.46
C ARG A 241 13.32 12.48 -6.62
N ASP A 242 12.38 13.12 -7.31
CA ASP A 242 11.23 13.77 -6.71
C ASP A 242 10.01 13.48 -7.59
N TRP A 243 9.25 12.45 -7.22
CA TRP A 243 8.07 12.00 -7.96
C TRP A 243 6.89 12.98 -7.89
N THR A 244 6.93 13.96 -6.98
CA THR A 244 5.91 15.00 -6.90
C THR A 244 6.17 16.15 -7.88
N VAL A 245 7.42 16.32 -8.31
CA VAL A 245 7.86 17.37 -9.24
C VAL A 245 8.06 16.83 -10.65
N TYR A 246 8.71 15.68 -10.79
CA TYR A 246 9.12 15.11 -12.08
C TYR A 246 8.21 13.95 -12.47
N GLU A 247 6.95 14.27 -12.79
CA GLU A 247 5.91 13.26 -13.05
C GLU A 247 6.28 12.30 -14.19
N THR A 248 6.26 10.99 -13.87
CA THR A 248 6.47 9.89 -14.82
C THR A 248 5.16 9.16 -15.04
N ILE A 249 4.58 9.27 -16.24
CA ILE A 249 3.23 8.80 -16.56
C ILE A 249 3.31 7.53 -17.42
N LEU A 250 2.75 6.42 -16.93
CA LEU A 250 2.39 5.25 -17.72
C LEU A 250 0.93 5.40 -18.15
N THR A 251 0.67 5.47 -19.46
CA THR A 251 -0.68 5.73 -19.98
C THR A 251 -1.19 4.62 -20.88
N GLY A 252 -2.45 4.22 -20.66
CA GLY A 252 -3.21 3.37 -21.58
C GLY A 252 -3.75 4.13 -22.80
N ASP A 253 -3.69 5.45 -22.84
CA ASP A 253 -4.09 6.29 -24.00
C ASP A 253 -3.13 6.07 -25.20
N ILE A 254 -3.42 5.02 -25.96
CA ILE A 254 -2.68 4.60 -27.14
C ILE A 254 -3.40 5.10 -28.41
N ASN A 255 -2.66 5.33 -29.49
CA ASN A 255 -3.21 5.83 -30.76
C ASN A 255 -3.86 7.25 -30.71
N GLN A 256 -5.15 7.43 -30.43
CA GLN A 256 -5.83 8.74 -30.49
C GLN A 256 -5.95 9.40 -29.11
N PRO A 257 -5.37 10.62 -28.91
CA PRO A 257 -5.43 11.28 -27.61
C PRO A 257 -6.84 11.44 -27.06
N ASN A 258 -7.06 10.95 -25.85
CA ASN A 258 -8.31 10.97 -25.08
C ASN A 258 -9.47 10.16 -25.69
N ASP A 259 -9.21 9.14 -26.52
CA ASP A 259 -10.24 8.20 -26.98
C ASP A 259 -10.20 6.90 -26.17
N GLN A 260 -11.08 6.77 -25.16
CA GLN A 260 -11.09 5.56 -24.32
C GLN A 260 -11.29 4.24 -25.09
N ASN A 261 -11.84 4.28 -26.32
CA ASN A 261 -12.13 3.07 -27.09
C ASN A 261 -10.88 2.40 -27.66
N ASP A 262 -9.79 3.15 -27.83
CA ASP A 262 -8.51 2.60 -28.28
C ASP A 262 -7.50 2.43 -27.16
N ASN A 263 -7.80 2.85 -25.93
CA ASN A 263 -6.92 2.66 -24.78
C ASN A 263 -6.55 1.19 -24.50
N SER A 264 -5.32 0.91 -24.05
CA SER A 264 -4.92 -0.42 -23.55
C SER A 264 -5.89 -0.93 -22.49
N TYR A 265 -6.14 -2.24 -22.48
CA TYR A 265 -7.01 -2.86 -21.47
C TYR A 265 -6.43 -2.74 -20.07
N HIS A 266 -5.12 -3.02 -19.96
CA HIS A 266 -4.34 -2.89 -18.74
C HIS A 266 -3.19 -1.92 -19.02
N VAL A 267 -2.93 -0.97 -18.13
CA VAL A 267 -1.73 -0.13 -18.26
C VAL A 267 -0.51 -0.92 -17.80
N VAL A 268 -0.62 -1.58 -16.65
CA VAL A 268 0.46 -2.37 -16.04
C VAL A 268 -0.04 -3.78 -15.71
N ILE A 269 0.78 -4.78 -16.05
CA ILE A 269 0.61 -6.16 -15.58
C ILE A 269 1.69 -6.40 -14.52
N GLY A 270 1.27 -6.71 -13.30
CA GLY A 270 2.20 -6.92 -12.21
C GLY A 270 2.92 -8.26 -12.26
N ALA A 271 3.99 -8.36 -11.49
CA ALA A 271 4.85 -9.53 -11.42
C ALA A 271 5.39 -9.77 -10.01
N ASP A 272 6.01 -10.94 -9.84
CA ASP A 272 6.56 -11.42 -8.57
C ASP A 272 7.78 -10.62 -8.14
N LYS A 273 7.77 -10.21 -6.87
CA LYS A 273 8.83 -9.49 -6.17
C LYS A 273 9.28 -8.19 -6.84
N THR A 274 8.39 -7.55 -7.60
CA THR A 274 8.67 -6.28 -8.26
C THR A 274 8.35 -5.10 -7.33
N ILE A 275 9.17 -4.04 -7.42
CA ILE A 275 8.88 -2.71 -6.87
C ILE A 275 8.40 -1.81 -8.01
N LEU A 276 7.25 -1.16 -7.83
CA LEU A 276 6.79 -0.07 -8.69
C LEU A 276 6.63 1.19 -7.83
N ASP A 277 7.41 2.23 -8.13
CA ASP A 277 7.54 3.39 -7.24
C ASP A 277 7.59 4.73 -7.99
N GLY A 278 6.68 5.64 -7.66
CA GLY A 278 6.73 7.03 -8.15
C GLY A 278 6.16 7.24 -9.55
N PHE A 279 5.17 6.43 -9.97
CA PHE A 279 4.53 6.54 -11.28
C PHE A 279 3.07 7.00 -11.18
N THR A 280 2.65 7.79 -12.17
CA THR A 280 1.23 7.99 -12.50
C THR A 280 0.79 6.91 -13.50
N ILE A 281 -0.28 6.18 -13.21
CA ILE A 281 -0.81 5.07 -14.00
C ILE A 281 -2.25 5.42 -14.36
N LYS A 282 -2.51 5.70 -15.65
CA LYS A 282 -3.82 6.21 -16.07
C LYS A 282 -4.28 5.74 -17.43
N GLY A 283 -5.57 5.88 -17.68
CA GLY A 283 -6.16 5.65 -19.00
C GLY A 283 -6.26 4.18 -19.39
N GLY A 284 -6.21 3.23 -18.46
CA GLY A 284 -6.59 1.85 -18.75
C GLY A 284 -8.10 1.74 -18.99
N ASN A 285 -8.52 0.94 -19.97
CA ASN A 285 -9.94 0.67 -20.24
C ASN A 285 -10.20 -0.84 -20.46
N ALA A 286 -10.44 -1.58 -19.39
CA ALA A 286 -10.72 -3.02 -19.41
C ALA A 286 -12.20 -3.32 -19.75
N ASP A 287 -12.54 -3.29 -21.03
CA ASP A 287 -13.90 -3.45 -21.56
C ASP A 287 -14.10 -4.65 -22.51
N ALA A 288 -13.11 -5.53 -22.61
CA ALA A 288 -13.16 -6.74 -23.43
C ALA A 288 -13.54 -7.99 -22.61
N PRO A 289 -13.89 -9.14 -23.24
CA PRO A 289 -14.16 -10.37 -22.49
C PRO A 289 -12.99 -10.79 -21.60
N SER A 290 -13.29 -11.55 -20.54
CA SER A 290 -12.27 -12.08 -19.62
C SER A 290 -11.05 -12.69 -20.36
N PRO A 291 -9.81 -12.35 -19.95
CA PRO A 291 -9.47 -11.62 -18.72
C PRO A 291 -9.51 -10.09 -18.81
N ASP A 292 -9.71 -9.51 -19.98
CA ASP A 292 -9.53 -8.08 -20.29
C ASP A 292 -10.70 -7.18 -19.84
N ASN A 293 -11.49 -7.63 -18.85
CA ASN A 293 -12.57 -6.87 -18.21
C ASN A 293 -12.24 -6.44 -16.77
N ARG A 294 -10.98 -6.54 -16.33
CA ARG A 294 -10.60 -6.34 -14.92
C ARG A 294 -9.19 -5.77 -14.76
N GLY A 295 -8.96 -4.97 -13.72
CA GLY A 295 -7.62 -4.42 -13.44
C GLY A 295 -7.15 -3.47 -14.53
N ALA A 296 -7.87 -2.38 -14.76
CA ALA A 296 -7.57 -1.52 -15.91
C ALA A 296 -6.29 -0.70 -15.72
N GLY A 297 -6.05 -0.15 -14.53
CA GLY A 297 -4.75 0.43 -14.20
C GLY A 297 -3.69 -0.65 -14.02
N ILE A 298 -3.87 -1.50 -13.01
CA ILE A 298 -2.93 -2.57 -12.63
C ILE A 298 -3.67 -3.91 -12.56
N TYR A 299 -3.16 -4.90 -13.28
CA TYR A 299 -3.67 -6.27 -13.28
C TYR A 299 -2.67 -7.23 -12.62
N ASN A 300 -3.04 -7.76 -11.45
CA ASN A 300 -2.25 -8.73 -10.68
C ASN A 300 -2.99 -10.08 -10.60
N PHE A 301 -2.42 -11.12 -11.23
CA PHE A 301 -2.96 -12.48 -11.21
C PHE A 301 -1.88 -13.50 -10.86
N VAL A 302 -2.08 -14.22 -9.74
CA VAL A 302 -1.14 -15.23 -9.22
C VAL A 302 0.25 -14.63 -9.00
N VAL A 303 0.30 -13.46 -8.38
CA VAL A 303 1.57 -12.79 -8.02
C VAL A 303 1.95 -13.07 -6.57
N SER A 304 3.16 -13.53 -6.32
CA SER A 304 3.56 -13.98 -5.00
C SER A 304 3.92 -12.83 -4.05
N PHE A 305 4.38 -11.69 -4.60
CA PHE A 305 4.75 -10.50 -3.85
C PHE A 305 4.78 -9.28 -4.79
N SER A 306 3.92 -8.28 -4.60
CA SER A 306 4.05 -7.01 -5.35
C SER A 306 4.12 -5.85 -4.37
N ASN A 307 5.09 -4.95 -4.56
CA ASN A 307 5.27 -3.75 -3.75
C ASN A 307 5.04 -2.51 -4.61
N ILE A 308 3.90 -1.88 -4.42
CA ILE A 308 3.46 -0.70 -5.18
C ILE A 308 3.46 0.47 -4.21
N ARG A 309 4.25 1.49 -4.49
CA ARG A 309 4.40 2.63 -3.57
C ARG A 309 4.50 3.98 -4.25
N ASN A 310 4.08 5.05 -3.59
CA ASN A 310 4.17 6.42 -4.11
C ASN A 310 3.56 6.58 -5.53
N CYS A 311 2.56 5.78 -5.89
CA CYS A 311 1.97 5.78 -7.23
C CYS A 311 0.63 6.51 -7.23
N MET A 312 0.31 7.16 -8.35
CA MET A 312 -1.02 7.72 -8.63
C MET A 312 -1.73 6.83 -9.64
N ILE A 313 -2.70 6.03 -9.20
CA ILE A 313 -3.53 5.16 -10.04
C ILE A 313 -4.84 5.89 -10.30
N ILE A 314 -4.96 6.54 -11.46
CA ILE A 314 -6.04 7.50 -11.71
C ILE A 314 -6.76 7.31 -13.03
N ASP A 315 -8.04 7.63 -13.08
CA ASP A 315 -8.85 7.66 -14.30
C ASP A 315 -8.81 6.35 -15.11
N ASN A 316 -8.84 5.20 -14.43
CA ASN A 316 -8.89 3.88 -15.05
C ASN A 316 -10.31 3.29 -14.98
N ASN A 317 -10.74 2.65 -16.05
CA ASN A 317 -12.10 2.12 -16.18
C ASN A 317 -12.10 0.61 -16.45
N SER A 318 -12.88 -0.13 -15.67
CA SER A 318 -13.07 -1.57 -15.81
C SER A 318 -14.56 -1.89 -15.92
N THR A 319 -14.95 -2.76 -16.84
CA THR A 319 -16.37 -3.17 -16.96
C THR A 319 -16.80 -4.20 -15.92
N ASN A 320 -15.86 -4.81 -15.18
CA ASN A 320 -16.17 -5.85 -14.19
C ASN A 320 -15.56 -5.56 -12.81
N VAL A 321 -14.24 -5.69 -12.63
CA VAL A 321 -13.64 -5.57 -11.29
C VAL A 321 -12.32 -4.82 -11.33
N GLY A 322 -12.01 -4.05 -10.27
CA GLY A 322 -10.74 -3.35 -10.10
C GLY A 322 -10.50 -2.31 -11.20
N GLY A 323 -11.10 -1.13 -11.05
CA GLY A 323 -10.89 -0.02 -12.00
C GLY A 323 -9.43 0.42 -11.98
N GLY A 324 -8.96 0.83 -10.79
CA GLY A 324 -7.55 1.13 -10.57
C GLY A 324 -6.69 -0.12 -10.50
N MET A 325 -7.03 -1.07 -9.61
CA MET A 325 -6.21 -2.27 -9.39
C MET A 325 -7.07 -3.52 -9.14
N TYR A 326 -6.65 -4.64 -9.74
CA TYR A 326 -7.20 -5.97 -9.47
C TYR A 326 -6.12 -6.90 -8.93
N ASN A 327 -6.36 -7.51 -7.77
CA ASN A 327 -5.51 -8.54 -7.18
C ASN A 327 -6.27 -9.87 -7.06
N SER A 328 -5.72 -10.94 -7.63
CA SER A 328 -6.27 -12.28 -7.49
C SER A 328 -5.22 -13.35 -7.29
N TYR A 329 -5.45 -14.23 -6.31
CA TYR A 329 -4.49 -15.27 -5.91
C TYR A 329 -3.09 -14.69 -5.62
N ALA A 330 -3.04 -13.43 -5.18
CA ALA A 330 -1.80 -12.83 -4.75
C ALA A 330 -1.42 -13.42 -3.39
N SER A 331 -0.19 -13.95 -3.24
CA SER A 331 0.19 -14.53 -1.95
C SER A 331 0.57 -13.49 -0.91
N SER A 332 0.99 -12.29 -1.37
CA SER A 332 1.16 -11.08 -0.59
C SER A 332 1.15 -9.87 -1.53
N CYS A 333 0.39 -8.83 -1.22
CA CYS A 333 0.41 -7.57 -1.97
C CYS A 333 0.50 -6.40 -0.99
N THR A 334 1.51 -5.55 -1.16
CA THR A 334 1.70 -4.34 -0.36
C THR A 334 1.51 -3.12 -1.24
N VAL A 335 0.57 -2.26 -0.85
CA VAL A 335 0.29 -0.98 -1.49
C VAL A 335 0.48 0.10 -0.46
N SER A 336 1.42 1.03 -0.69
CA SER A 336 1.77 2.05 0.31
C SER A 336 1.91 3.45 -0.27
N ALA A 337 1.47 4.49 0.44
CA ALA A 337 1.59 5.88 -0.02
C ALA A 337 1.06 6.12 -1.46
N CYS A 338 0.02 5.38 -1.86
CA CYS A 338 -0.55 5.47 -3.21
C CYS A 338 -1.86 6.25 -3.21
N THR A 339 -2.18 6.88 -4.32
CA THR A 339 -3.46 7.53 -4.56
C THR A 339 -4.24 6.76 -5.63
N PHE A 340 -5.46 6.32 -5.30
CA PHE A 340 -6.45 5.79 -6.23
C PHE A 340 -7.52 6.85 -6.42
N ALA A 341 -7.62 7.48 -7.59
CA ALA A 341 -8.59 8.54 -7.81
C ALA A 341 -9.33 8.46 -9.15
N GLY A 342 -10.64 8.76 -9.14
CA GLY A 342 -11.45 8.81 -10.36
C GLY A 342 -11.56 7.48 -11.11
N ASN A 343 -11.26 6.35 -10.47
CA ASN A 343 -11.35 5.04 -11.11
C ASN A 343 -12.77 4.49 -11.04
N SER A 344 -13.18 3.74 -12.07
CA SER A 344 -14.51 3.14 -12.15
C SER A 344 -14.50 1.65 -12.45
N ALA A 345 -15.38 0.89 -11.77
CA ALA A 345 -15.59 -0.53 -12.04
C ALA A 345 -17.03 -0.97 -11.78
N LEU A 346 -17.42 -2.19 -12.16
CA LEU A 346 -18.63 -2.79 -11.59
C LEU A 346 -18.41 -3.13 -10.10
N GLN A 347 -17.21 -3.58 -9.70
CA GLN A 347 -16.86 -3.81 -8.30
C GLN A 347 -15.43 -3.38 -7.98
N GLY A 348 -15.22 -2.67 -6.86
CA GLY A 348 -13.89 -2.16 -6.50
C GLY A 348 -13.41 -1.10 -7.48
N GLY A 349 -13.96 0.12 -7.38
CA GLY A 349 -13.64 1.22 -8.29
C GLY A 349 -12.15 1.55 -8.25
N GLY A 350 -11.63 1.83 -7.05
CA GLY A 350 -10.19 1.97 -6.81
C GLY A 350 -9.47 0.62 -6.84
N MET A 351 -9.87 -0.31 -5.97
CA MET A 351 -9.19 -1.61 -5.81
C MET A 351 -10.16 -2.78 -5.61
N TYR A 352 -9.86 -3.93 -6.22
CA TYR A 352 -10.58 -5.17 -6.02
C TYR A 352 -9.62 -6.32 -5.66
N ASN A 353 -9.82 -6.93 -4.49
CA ASN A 353 -9.00 -8.04 -3.99
C ASN A 353 -9.85 -9.30 -3.83
N VAL A 354 -9.42 -10.40 -4.47
CA VAL A 354 -10.14 -11.68 -4.39
C VAL A 354 -9.23 -12.89 -4.26
N ASN A 355 -9.60 -13.84 -3.39
CA ASN A 355 -8.84 -15.08 -3.15
C ASN A 355 -7.34 -14.83 -2.90
N SER A 356 -6.98 -13.67 -2.34
CA SER A 356 -5.59 -13.30 -2.05
C SER A 356 -5.31 -13.59 -0.57
N SER A 357 -4.10 -14.07 -0.27
CA SER A 357 -3.61 -14.12 1.10
C SER A 357 -2.88 -12.81 1.38
N ASP A 358 -3.25 -12.13 2.46
CA ASP A 358 -2.57 -10.97 3.03
C ASP A 358 -2.32 -9.80 2.06
N VAL A 359 -3.36 -8.97 1.87
CA VAL A 359 -3.23 -7.65 1.25
C VAL A 359 -3.01 -6.60 2.34
N THR A 360 -1.96 -5.78 2.21
CA THR A 360 -1.67 -4.66 3.10
C THR A 360 -1.75 -3.35 2.32
N VAL A 361 -2.58 -2.43 2.79
CA VAL A 361 -2.77 -1.10 2.22
C VAL A 361 -2.45 -0.07 3.30
N SER A 362 -1.42 0.75 3.10
CA SER A 362 -0.96 1.70 4.12
C SER A 362 -0.73 3.11 3.57
N GLY A 363 -1.09 4.16 4.31
CA GLY A 363 -0.84 5.54 3.90
C GLY A 363 -1.48 5.91 2.55
N CYS A 364 -2.52 5.21 2.12
CA CYS A 364 -3.10 5.38 0.78
C CYS A 364 -4.33 6.28 0.82
N THR A 365 -4.56 7.00 -0.28
CA THR A 365 -5.78 7.79 -0.48
C THR A 365 -6.63 7.17 -1.58
N PHE A 366 -7.91 6.91 -1.30
CA PHE A 366 -8.94 6.51 -2.26
C PHE A 366 -9.92 7.67 -2.39
N ALA A 367 -9.91 8.38 -3.51
CA ALA A 367 -10.70 9.60 -3.70
C ALA A 367 -11.59 9.55 -4.96
N GLY A 368 -12.90 9.77 -4.82
CA GLY A 368 -13.78 9.92 -5.99
C GLY A 368 -13.87 8.68 -6.89
N ASN A 369 -13.63 7.48 -6.34
CA ASN A 369 -13.76 6.24 -7.12
C ASN A 369 -15.22 5.76 -7.11
N SER A 370 -15.66 5.09 -8.18
CA SER A 370 -17.06 4.70 -8.36
C SER A 370 -17.22 3.23 -8.72
N ALA A 371 -18.15 2.53 -8.06
CA ALA A 371 -18.51 1.16 -8.44
C ALA A 371 -19.96 0.78 -8.10
N CYS A 372 -20.44 -0.38 -8.56
CA CYS A 372 -21.69 -0.93 -8.03
C CYS A 372 -21.50 -1.51 -6.62
N SER A 373 -20.29 -1.90 -6.22
CA SER A 373 -19.99 -2.40 -4.87
C SER A 373 -18.53 -2.12 -4.51
N GLY A 374 -18.28 -1.45 -3.40
CA GLY A 374 -16.95 -0.99 -3.01
C GLY A 374 -16.45 0.11 -3.94
N GLY A 375 -16.93 1.34 -3.75
CA GLY A 375 -16.51 2.50 -4.57
C GLY A 375 -15.00 2.69 -4.50
N GLY A 376 -14.45 2.84 -3.29
CA GLY A 376 -13.01 2.87 -3.05
C GLY A 376 -12.37 1.48 -3.19
N ALA A 377 -12.79 0.52 -2.36
CA ALA A 377 -12.24 -0.84 -2.37
C ALA A 377 -13.28 -1.95 -2.15
N HIS A 378 -13.05 -3.12 -2.74
CA HIS A 378 -13.87 -4.32 -2.50
C HIS A 378 -12.99 -5.56 -2.27
N ASN A 379 -13.16 -6.18 -1.11
CA ASN A 379 -12.41 -7.34 -0.66
C ASN A 379 -13.34 -8.56 -0.55
N VAL A 380 -13.04 -9.64 -1.25
CA VAL A 380 -13.91 -10.83 -1.35
C VAL A 380 -13.13 -12.13 -1.18
N ASN A 381 -13.57 -13.02 -0.29
CA ASN A 381 -12.96 -14.35 -0.09
C ASN A 381 -11.44 -14.31 0.18
N ASN A 382 -10.97 -13.37 1.00
CA ASN A 382 -9.54 -13.30 1.36
C ASN A 382 -9.33 -13.81 2.78
N ALA A 383 -8.11 -14.31 3.05
CA ALA A 383 -7.68 -14.65 4.40
C ALA A 383 -7.63 -13.40 5.31
N GLY A 384 -7.44 -12.23 4.72
CA GLY A 384 -7.60 -10.94 5.37
C GLY A 384 -7.09 -9.75 4.57
N ILE A 385 -7.45 -8.55 5.02
CA ILE A 385 -6.86 -7.29 4.58
C ILE A 385 -6.47 -6.45 5.79
N THR A 386 -5.29 -5.84 5.72
CA THR A 386 -4.83 -4.81 6.65
C THR A 386 -4.88 -3.46 5.95
N VAL A 387 -5.63 -2.53 6.50
CA VAL A 387 -5.74 -1.15 6.03
C VAL A 387 -5.30 -0.22 7.15
N SER A 388 -4.23 0.56 6.93
CA SER A 388 -3.67 1.43 7.97
C SER A 388 -3.33 2.83 7.47
N GLY A 389 -3.58 3.89 8.25
CA GLY A 389 -3.16 5.24 7.84
C GLY A 389 -3.83 5.72 6.54
N CYS A 390 -4.98 5.17 6.16
CA CYS A 390 -5.58 5.42 4.85
C CYS A 390 -6.74 6.40 4.93
N LYS A 391 -6.96 7.11 3.81
CA LYS A 391 -8.06 8.04 3.62
C LYS A 391 -8.98 7.54 2.51
N PHE A 392 -10.27 7.45 2.78
CA PHE A 392 -11.31 7.15 1.80
C PHE A 392 -12.27 8.33 1.73
N THR A 393 -12.24 9.06 0.62
CA THR A 393 -13.03 10.28 0.43
C THR A 393 -13.86 10.25 -0.83
N ASP A 394 -15.11 10.70 -0.73
CA ASP A 394 -16.00 10.91 -1.88
C ASP A 394 -16.14 9.69 -2.81
N ASN A 395 -15.94 8.47 -2.29
CA ASN A 395 -16.11 7.27 -3.09
C ASN A 395 -17.60 6.90 -3.15
N CYS A 396 -18.08 6.52 -4.33
CA CYS A 396 -19.48 6.28 -4.59
C CYS A 396 -19.75 4.82 -4.92
N SER A 397 -20.77 4.24 -4.29
CA SER A 397 -21.32 2.95 -4.63
C SER A 397 -22.80 3.02 -5.02
N SER A 398 -23.15 2.54 -6.22
CA SER A 398 -24.56 2.40 -6.61
C SER A 398 -25.27 1.21 -5.92
N ALA A 399 -24.59 0.46 -5.04
CA ALA A 399 -25.23 -0.46 -4.12
C ALA A 399 -24.70 -0.29 -2.70
N SER A 400 -23.62 -0.96 -2.29
CA SER A 400 -23.14 -0.97 -0.89
C SER A 400 -21.63 -0.80 -0.80
N GLY A 401 -21.17 -0.17 0.30
CA GLY A 401 -19.76 0.09 0.55
C GLY A 401 -19.24 1.22 -0.33
N GLY A 402 -19.58 2.48 0.00
CA GLY A 402 -19.10 3.65 -0.74
C GLY A 402 -17.57 3.72 -0.66
N GLY A 403 -17.03 3.80 0.54
CA GLY A 403 -15.59 3.73 0.81
C GLY A 403 -15.07 2.31 0.59
N MET A 404 -15.58 1.34 1.35
CA MET A 404 -15.10 -0.05 1.28
C MET A 404 -16.19 -1.10 1.46
N TYR A 405 -16.05 -2.23 0.78
CA TYR A 405 -16.87 -3.42 0.98
C TYR A 405 -16.00 -4.63 1.34
N LEU A 406 -16.21 -5.18 2.54
CA LEU A 406 -15.65 -6.46 2.98
C LEU A 406 -16.68 -7.59 2.89
N ARG A 407 -16.36 -8.67 2.16
CA ARG A 407 -17.26 -9.82 2.00
C ARG A 407 -16.52 -11.15 2.17
N HIS A 408 -17.04 -12.03 3.02
CA HIS A 408 -16.49 -13.38 3.28
C HIS A 408 -14.98 -13.34 3.59
N GLN A 409 -14.59 -12.50 4.54
CA GLN A 409 -13.21 -12.42 5.04
C GLN A 409 -13.06 -13.28 6.31
N ASP A 410 -11.86 -13.84 6.52
CA ASP A 410 -11.52 -14.61 7.73
C ASP A 410 -11.00 -13.70 8.87
N TYR A 411 -10.23 -12.64 8.59
CA TYR A 411 -9.89 -11.60 9.58
C TYR A 411 -9.46 -10.31 8.88
N SER A 412 -9.83 -9.12 9.37
CA SER A 412 -9.39 -7.85 8.76
C SER A 412 -8.98 -6.86 9.85
N ILE A 413 -8.07 -5.95 9.53
CA ILE A 413 -7.62 -4.91 10.45
C ILE A 413 -7.78 -3.59 9.72
N ILE A 414 -8.53 -2.66 10.31
CA ILE A 414 -8.67 -1.29 9.83
C ILE A 414 -8.25 -0.38 10.97
N VAL A 415 -7.17 0.35 10.80
CA VAL A 415 -6.56 1.13 11.88
C VAL A 415 -6.09 2.49 11.41
N ASN A 416 -6.22 3.54 12.23
CA ASN A 416 -5.69 4.87 11.91
C ASN A 416 -6.21 5.39 10.54
N CYS A 417 -7.50 5.19 10.23
CA CYS A 417 -8.05 5.54 8.92
C CYS A 417 -9.13 6.62 9.03
N THR A 418 -9.31 7.41 7.98
CA THR A 418 -10.40 8.39 7.87
C THR A 418 -11.28 8.04 6.66
N PHE A 419 -12.56 7.78 6.92
CA PHE A 419 -13.60 7.57 5.91
C PHE A 419 -14.59 8.73 5.98
N THR A 420 -14.69 9.53 4.92
CA THR A 420 -15.59 10.69 4.92
C THR A 420 -16.13 11.03 3.53
N GLY A 421 -17.35 11.55 3.44
CA GLY A 421 -17.98 11.91 2.16
C GLY A 421 -18.32 10.72 1.26
N ASN A 422 -18.15 9.48 1.70
CA ASN A 422 -18.41 8.32 0.85
C ASN A 422 -19.91 8.00 0.80
N GLU A 423 -20.42 7.68 -0.39
CA GLU A 423 -21.84 7.49 -0.64
C GLU A 423 -22.14 6.05 -1.06
N ALA A 424 -23.22 5.46 -0.52
CA ALA A 424 -23.74 4.18 -0.97
C ALA A 424 -25.27 4.20 -1.12
N ALA A 425 -25.79 3.79 -2.29
CA ALA A 425 -27.23 3.77 -2.54
C ALA A 425 -28.05 2.79 -1.67
N THR A 426 -27.43 2.01 -0.78
CA THR A 426 -28.15 1.11 0.13
C THR A 426 -27.60 1.09 1.55
N ARG A 427 -26.33 0.73 1.75
CA ARG A 427 -25.75 0.44 3.09
C ARG A 427 -24.25 0.69 3.11
N GLY A 428 -23.77 1.21 4.25
CA GLY A 428 -22.35 1.39 4.51
C GLY A 428 -21.75 2.38 3.53
N GLY A 429 -22.12 3.65 3.64
CA GLY A 429 -21.47 4.75 2.90
C GLY A 429 -19.97 4.70 3.14
N GLY A 430 -19.55 4.63 4.40
CA GLY A 430 -18.15 4.37 4.76
C GLY A 430 -17.75 2.93 4.47
N ILE A 431 -18.26 1.98 5.26
CA ILE A 431 -17.92 0.55 5.11
C ILE A 431 -19.15 -0.35 5.17
N MET A 432 -19.22 -1.29 4.22
CA MET A 432 -20.13 -2.44 4.23
C MET A 432 -19.39 -3.72 4.62
N CYS A 433 -19.87 -4.42 5.65
CA CYS A 433 -19.23 -5.63 6.18
C CYS A 433 -20.17 -6.84 6.14
N LEU A 434 -19.73 -7.91 5.45
CA LEU A 434 -20.35 -9.23 5.40
C LEU A 434 -19.29 -10.33 5.61
N THR A 435 -18.51 -10.21 6.69
CA THR A 435 -17.42 -11.15 7.04
C THR A 435 -17.93 -12.28 7.93
N SER A 436 -17.30 -13.45 7.85
CA SER A 436 -17.71 -14.61 8.65
C SER A 436 -17.24 -14.50 10.10
N ASP A 437 -16.09 -13.87 10.29
CA ASP A 437 -15.39 -13.73 11.56
C ASP A 437 -15.30 -12.26 12.00
N PRO A 438 -15.21 -12.00 13.32
CA PRO A 438 -15.02 -10.65 13.85
C PRO A 438 -13.70 -10.07 13.36
N PHE A 439 -13.68 -8.76 13.17
CA PHE A 439 -12.51 -8.02 12.72
C PHE A 439 -12.47 -6.69 13.47
N ASP A 440 -11.28 -6.10 13.58
CA ASP A 440 -11.05 -4.94 14.45
C ASP A 440 -10.99 -3.64 13.63
N ILE A 441 -11.71 -2.63 14.12
CA ILE A 441 -11.65 -1.24 13.65
C ILE A 441 -11.17 -0.40 14.83
N THR A 442 -10.04 0.29 14.69
CA THR A 442 -9.43 1.04 15.79
C THR A 442 -8.84 2.38 15.33
N ASN A 443 -8.93 3.43 16.15
CA ASN A 443 -8.37 4.76 15.81
C ASN A 443 -8.86 5.29 14.46
N CYS A 444 -10.13 5.06 14.12
CA CYS A 444 -10.66 5.48 12.83
C CYS A 444 -11.72 6.57 12.98
N ILE A 445 -11.77 7.47 11.99
CA ILE A 445 -12.86 8.44 11.84
C ILE A 445 -13.80 7.96 10.74
N PHE A 446 -15.10 7.96 11.03
CA PHE A 446 -16.17 7.75 10.08
C PHE A 446 -17.16 8.89 10.21
N TRP A 447 -17.10 9.82 9.25
CA TRP A 447 -17.82 11.07 9.35
C TRP A 447 -18.36 11.54 8.00
N ASP A 448 -19.64 11.94 7.97
CA ASP A 448 -20.30 12.43 6.75
C ASP A 448 -20.25 11.44 5.58
N ASN A 449 -20.25 10.14 5.89
CA ASN A 449 -20.61 9.15 4.88
C ASN A 449 -22.13 9.09 4.78
N ASP A 450 -22.67 8.64 3.64
CA ASP A 450 -24.10 8.62 3.39
C ASP A 450 -24.58 7.27 2.82
N ALA A 451 -25.72 6.80 3.32
CA ALA A 451 -26.43 5.68 2.72
C ALA A 451 -27.95 5.83 2.81
N ASP A 452 -28.68 5.27 1.84
CA ASP A 452 -30.16 5.32 1.80
C ASP A 452 -30.85 4.59 2.99
N SER A 453 -30.09 3.94 3.88
CA SER A 453 -30.58 3.34 5.14
C SER A 453 -29.81 3.91 6.33
N THR A 454 -30.31 3.78 7.56
CA THR A 454 -29.75 4.37 8.81
C THR A 454 -28.36 3.81 9.21
N ALA A 455 -27.46 3.65 8.26
CA ALA A 455 -26.25 2.85 8.30
C ALA A 455 -25.19 3.52 7.42
N ASP A 456 -25.10 4.82 7.61
CA ASP A 456 -24.38 5.75 6.75
C ASP A 456 -22.88 5.50 6.87
N GLU A 457 -22.40 5.38 8.10
CA GLU A 457 -20.97 5.20 8.41
C GLU A 457 -20.51 3.75 8.22
N ILE A 458 -21.02 2.84 9.06
CA ILE A 458 -20.63 1.43 9.08
C ILE A 458 -21.86 0.56 9.09
N TRP A 459 -21.93 -0.40 8.16
CA TRP A 459 -22.91 -1.48 8.21
C TRP A 459 -22.24 -2.82 8.54
N GLY A 460 -22.34 -3.23 9.81
CA GLY A 460 -21.76 -4.47 10.33
C GLY A 460 -22.78 -5.34 11.08
N GLN A 461 -24.04 -5.43 10.62
CA GLN A 461 -25.05 -6.20 11.34
C GLN A 461 -24.72 -7.70 11.34
N GLY A 462 -24.36 -8.19 12.52
CA GLY A 462 -24.15 -9.61 12.78
C GLY A 462 -25.40 -10.42 12.42
N SER A 463 -25.19 -11.56 11.77
CA SER A 463 -26.22 -12.53 11.44
C SER A 463 -25.76 -13.93 11.83
N SER A 464 -26.59 -14.95 11.64
CA SER A 464 -26.12 -16.34 11.80
C SER A 464 -24.97 -16.74 10.86
N ARG A 465 -24.63 -15.88 9.89
CA ARG A 465 -23.58 -16.10 8.90
C ARG A 465 -22.51 -15.00 8.88
N HIS A 466 -22.70 -13.89 9.59
CA HIS A 466 -21.77 -12.77 9.55
C HIS A 466 -21.48 -12.23 10.95
N ALA A 467 -20.22 -11.91 11.24
CA ALA A 467 -19.82 -11.31 12.50
C ALA A 467 -20.00 -9.79 12.50
N LYS A 468 -20.07 -9.20 13.69
CA LYS A 468 -20.00 -7.75 13.86
C LYS A 468 -18.53 -7.31 13.94
N PRO A 469 -18.17 -6.12 13.42
CA PRO A 469 -16.89 -5.50 13.77
C PRO A 469 -16.80 -5.29 15.28
N ASN A 470 -15.60 -5.43 15.82
CA ASN A 470 -15.24 -4.94 17.14
C ASN A 470 -14.59 -3.56 16.96
N ILE A 471 -15.17 -2.53 17.59
CA ILE A 471 -14.82 -1.14 17.32
C ILE A 471 -14.36 -0.48 18.61
N SER A 472 -13.16 0.10 18.61
CA SER A 472 -12.63 0.81 19.79
C SER A 472 -11.83 2.04 19.39
N TYR A 473 -11.78 3.07 20.24
CA TYR A 473 -11.03 4.30 19.98
C TYR A 473 -11.36 4.93 18.61
N CYS A 474 -12.61 4.86 18.17
CA CYS A 474 -13.05 5.45 16.89
C CYS A 474 -13.99 6.64 17.12
N ASP A 475 -14.02 7.57 16.18
CA ASP A 475 -15.04 8.62 16.09
C ASP A 475 -16.02 8.29 14.98
N ILE A 476 -17.28 8.03 15.35
CA ILE A 476 -18.28 7.52 14.41
C ILE A 476 -19.60 8.26 14.60
N LYS A 477 -19.95 9.03 13.57
CA LYS A 477 -21.18 9.80 13.53
C LYS A 477 -22.40 8.92 13.73
N GLY A 478 -23.22 9.25 14.73
CA GLY A 478 -24.51 8.60 14.97
C GLY A 478 -24.45 7.25 15.67
N CYS A 479 -23.27 6.80 16.12
CA CYS A 479 -23.13 5.55 16.90
C CYS A 479 -23.22 5.76 18.43
N GLY A 480 -23.32 7.00 18.91
CA GLY A 480 -23.62 7.35 20.30
C GLY A 480 -22.44 7.29 21.28
N GLY A 481 -21.22 7.03 20.79
CA GLY A 481 -20.03 6.81 21.62
C GLY A 481 -20.11 5.54 22.50
N SER A 482 -19.01 5.20 23.17
CA SER A 482 -18.97 4.00 24.02
C SER A 482 -19.90 4.08 25.24
N GLY A 483 -20.44 2.92 25.64
CA GLY A 483 -21.29 2.76 26.83
C GLY A 483 -22.78 2.62 26.51
N ASP A 484 -23.64 3.13 27.40
CA ASP A 484 -25.09 2.91 27.34
C ASP A 484 -25.78 3.54 26.09
N GLY A 485 -25.08 4.44 25.40
CA GLY A 485 -25.54 5.13 24.19
C GLY A 485 -25.20 4.42 22.88
N TRP A 486 -24.38 3.37 22.90
CA TRP A 486 -23.85 2.73 21.70
C TRP A 486 -24.95 2.17 20.78
N ASP A 487 -24.93 2.53 19.49
CA ASP A 487 -25.79 1.90 18.49
C ASP A 487 -25.26 0.51 18.10
N PRO A 488 -25.95 -0.58 18.47
CA PRO A 488 -25.54 -1.93 18.10
C PRO A 488 -25.56 -2.22 16.59
N ASN A 489 -26.09 -1.33 15.75
CA ASN A 489 -26.03 -1.43 14.28
C ASN A 489 -24.62 -1.14 13.74
N CYS A 490 -23.86 -0.29 14.42
CA CYS A 490 -22.49 0.05 14.03
C CYS A 490 -21.55 -1.14 14.23
N GLY A 491 -21.69 -1.84 15.35
CA GLY A 491 -20.85 -2.99 15.68
C GLY A 491 -20.94 -3.42 17.14
N THR A 492 -19.88 -4.06 17.61
CA THR A 492 -19.64 -4.34 19.02
C THR A 492 -18.78 -3.22 19.59
N ASP A 493 -19.24 -2.62 20.69
CA ASP A 493 -18.48 -1.60 21.43
C ASP A 493 -17.29 -2.26 22.14
N GLY A 494 -16.09 -1.98 21.64
CA GLY A 494 -14.80 -2.35 22.22
C GLY A 494 -14.27 -1.32 23.22
N GLY A 495 -14.94 -0.16 23.36
CA GLY A 495 -14.60 0.90 24.32
C GLY A 495 -13.89 2.10 23.70
N SER A 496 -13.95 3.23 24.41
CA SER A 496 -13.30 4.50 24.06
C SER A 496 -13.70 5.12 22.72
N ASN A 497 -14.86 4.76 22.18
CA ASN A 497 -15.42 5.39 20.98
C ASN A 497 -16.09 6.72 21.32
N ILE A 498 -15.98 7.68 20.41
CA ILE A 498 -16.63 8.99 20.46
C ILE A 498 -17.63 9.14 19.28
N ASP A 499 -18.54 10.09 19.43
CA ASP A 499 -19.52 10.50 18.40
C ASP A 499 -19.64 12.02 18.52
N SER A 500 -18.66 12.73 17.96
CA SER A 500 -18.55 14.18 18.00
C SER A 500 -17.97 14.68 16.69
N ASP A 501 -18.24 15.92 16.32
CA ASP A 501 -17.62 16.51 15.12
C ASP A 501 -16.08 16.41 15.21
N PRO A 502 -15.40 15.77 14.24
CA PRO A 502 -13.94 15.64 14.22
C PRO A 502 -13.23 16.99 14.07
N CYS A 503 -13.94 18.07 13.76
CA CYS A 503 -13.37 19.40 13.54
C CYS A 503 -12.26 19.39 12.48
N PHE A 504 -12.56 18.95 11.26
CA PHE A 504 -11.61 19.04 10.15
C PHE A 504 -11.28 20.50 9.81
N VAL A 505 -10.01 20.78 9.48
CA VAL A 505 -9.53 22.14 9.16
C VAL A 505 -10.36 22.80 8.05
N ASN A 506 -10.63 22.08 6.96
CA ASN A 506 -11.47 22.56 5.87
C ASN A 506 -12.01 21.41 4.99
N ALA A 507 -12.99 20.68 5.50
CA ALA A 507 -13.63 19.56 4.81
C ALA A 507 -14.17 19.94 3.41
N ASP A 508 -14.74 21.14 3.25
CA ASP A 508 -15.26 21.65 1.97
C ASP A 508 -14.15 21.78 0.88
N ALA A 509 -12.88 21.89 1.30
CA ALA A 509 -11.73 21.94 0.41
C ALA A 509 -10.96 20.61 0.35
N ASN A 510 -11.54 19.51 0.83
CA ASN A 510 -10.92 18.19 0.97
C ASN A 510 -9.69 18.13 1.90
N ASP A 511 -9.59 19.12 2.79
CA ASP A 511 -8.61 19.20 3.85
C ASP A 511 -9.20 18.61 5.13
N PHE A 512 -8.86 17.34 5.36
CA PHE A 512 -9.36 16.52 6.45
C PHE A 512 -8.30 16.31 7.55
N HIS A 513 -7.32 17.21 7.66
CA HIS A 513 -6.48 17.29 8.86
C HIS A 513 -7.33 17.75 10.04
N LEU A 514 -6.96 17.35 11.24
CA LEU A 514 -7.64 17.71 12.47
C LEU A 514 -7.30 19.15 12.86
N ALA A 515 -8.33 19.95 13.14
CA ALA A 515 -8.14 21.25 13.77
C ALA A 515 -7.74 21.05 15.25
N LEU A 516 -7.12 22.08 15.85
CA LEU A 516 -6.54 21.98 17.20
C LEU A 516 -7.55 21.79 18.33
N ASP A 517 -8.81 22.07 18.06
CA ASP A 517 -9.94 21.85 18.96
C ASP A 517 -10.68 20.55 18.66
N SER A 518 -10.10 19.68 17.82
CA SER A 518 -10.66 18.37 17.50
C SER A 518 -10.74 17.48 18.73
N PRO A 519 -11.88 16.79 18.94
CA PRO A 519 -12.01 15.77 19.98
C PRO A 519 -11.21 14.49 19.66
N CYS A 520 -10.69 14.35 18.44
CA CYS A 520 -9.90 13.20 18.00
C CYS A 520 -8.43 13.29 18.40
N ILE A 521 -7.94 14.49 18.75
CA ILE A 521 -6.55 14.70 19.20
C ILE A 521 -6.34 14.02 20.54
N ASP A 522 -5.24 13.29 20.68
CA ASP A 522 -4.82 12.54 21.88
C ASP A 522 -5.85 11.51 22.37
N ALA A 523 -6.81 11.11 21.51
CA ALA A 523 -7.95 10.28 21.90
C ALA A 523 -7.87 8.82 21.42
N GLY A 524 -6.83 8.46 20.65
CA GLY A 524 -6.59 7.12 20.13
C GLY A 524 -6.07 6.13 21.20
N ASP A 525 -5.92 4.87 20.81
CA ASP A 525 -5.46 3.80 21.70
C ASP A 525 -4.01 4.02 22.17
N PRO A 526 -3.75 4.31 23.45
CA PRO A 526 -2.39 4.57 23.92
C PRO A 526 -1.50 3.32 23.97
N ASN A 527 -2.05 2.12 23.72
CA ASN A 527 -1.32 0.85 23.82
C ASN A 527 -1.10 0.16 22.47
N GLY A 528 -1.45 0.80 21.36
CA GLY A 528 -1.20 0.27 20.02
C GLY A 528 0.31 0.12 19.72
N ASP A 529 0.64 -0.75 18.77
CA ASP A 529 1.99 -0.86 18.23
C ASP A 529 2.15 0.16 17.10
N TYR A 530 2.85 1.27 17.39
CA TYR A 530 3.08 2.37 16.47
C TYR A 530 4.55 2.53 16.06
N ASP A 531 5.42 1.56 16.42
CA ASP A 531 6.85 1.69 16.16
C ASP A 531 7.13 1.81 14.65
N GLY A 532 7.81 2.88 14.27
CA GLY A 532 8.13 3.20 12.88
C GLY A 532 6.93 3.52 11.98
N GLN A 533 5.74 3.75 12.54
CA GLN A 533 4.58 4.20 11.77
C GLN A 533 4.59 5.71 11.56
N VAL A 534 4.05 6.12 10.41
CA VAL A 534 3.81 7.52 10.07
C VAL A 534 2.34 7.71 9.73
N ASP A 535 1.86 8.94 9.88
CA ASP A 535 0.53 9.36 9.46
C ASP A 535 0.46 9.62 7.94
N ILE A 536 -0.63 10.26 7.49
CA ILE A 536 -0.86 10.54 6.06
C ILE A 536 0.11 11.56 5.46
N ASP A 537 0.70 12.45 6.28
CA ASP A 537 1.67 13.46 5.83
C ASP A 537 3.13 12.98 5.95
N GLY A 538 3.32 11.82 6.58
CA GLY A 538 4.64 11.23 6.84
C GLY A 538 5.23 11.64 8.19
N ASP A 539 4.44 12.27 9.05
CA ASP A 539 4.82 12.61 10.42
C ASP A 539 4.75 11.38 11.32
N VAL A 540 5.56 11.36 12.38
CA VAL A 540 5.65 10.21 13.29
C VAL A 540 4.30 9.99 13.98
N ARG A 541 3.78 8.76 13.91
CA ARG A 541 2.41 8.45 14.33
C ARG A 541 2.11 8.60 15.83
N VAL A 542 3.12 8.75 16.67
CA VAL A 542 2.93 9.03 18.09
C VAL A 542 3.87 10.15 18.47
N MET A 543 3.32 11.36 18.55
CA MET A 543 4.04 12.50 19.10
C MET A 543 3.72 12.72 20.58
N CYS A 544 2.52 12.33 21.02
CA CYS A 544 2.06 12.32 22.41
C CYS A 544 1.19 11.09 22.67
N THR A 545 -0.12 11.24 22.78
CA THR A 545 -1.05 10.13 22.61
C THR A 545 -1.49 10.14 21.15
N VAL A 546 -1.61 8.95 20.55
CA VAL A 546 -2.04 8.85 19.16
C VAL A 546 -3.42 9.48 18.95
N ASP A 547 -3.61 10.10 17.79
CA ASP A 547 -4.89 10.68 17.39
C ASP A 547 -5.80 9.61 16.78
N ILE A 548 -7.11 9.85 16.85
CA ILE A 548 -8.10 9.08 16.09
C ILE A 548 -8.10 9.59 14.64
N GLY A 549 -7.97 8.71 13.65
CA GLY A 549 -8.00 9.05 12.22
C GLY A 549 -6.67 8.84 11.51
N ALA A 550 -6.58 9.26 10.24
CA ALA A 550 -5.37 9.12 9.41
C ALA A 550 -4.30 10.19 9.65
N ASP A 551 -4.67 11.32 10.25
CA ASP A 551 -3.82 12.46 10.58
C ASP A 551 -3.30 12.33 12.03
N GLU A 552 -2.10 12.83 12.31
CA GLU A 552 -1.54 12.97 13.66
C GLU A 552 -1.08 14.43 13.85
N VAL A 553 -1.70 15.14 14.79
CA VAL A 553 -1.39 16.53 15.05
C VAL A 553 -0.13 16.66 15.89
N GLU A 554 0.82 17.48 15.43
CA GLU A 554 2.00 17.83 16.22
C GLU A 554 1.62 18.31 17.63
N CYS A 555 2.09 17.55 18.63
CA CYS A 555 1.90 17.87 20.02
C CYS A 555 2.58 19.20 20.34
N PHE A 556 1.80 20.12 20.87
CA PHE A 556 2.38 21.22 21.61
C PHE A 556 2.85 20.68 22.95
N PRO A 557 4.14 20.78 23.31
CA PRO A 557 4.58 20.41 24.64
C PRO A 557 3.76 21.19 25.67
N ALA A 558 3.18 20.48 26.64
CA ALA A 558 2.44 21.05 27.77
C ALA A 558 3.27 22.05 28.63
N ASP A 559 4.54 22.24 28.28
CA ASP A 559 5.53 23.08 28.96
C ASP A 559 5.78 24.43 28.29
N TYR A 560 5.02 24.84 27.25
CA TYR A 560 5.09 26.21 26.68
C TYR A 560 4.41 27.25 27.58
N ASN A 561 4.85 27.31 28.84
CA ASN A 561 4.32 28.18 29.88
C ASN A 561 5.29 29.31 30.24
N ASP A 562 6.43 29.43 29.54
CA ASP A 562 7.43 30.46 29.82
C ASP A 562 7.39 31.59 28.79
N TYR A 563 6.97 32.75 29.28
CA TYR A 563 6.97 34.08 28.66
C TYR A 563 8.34 34.44 28.03
N ASP A 564 9.45 33.95 28.60
CA ASP A 564 10.79 34.30 28.15
C ASP A 564 11.17 33.64 26.80
N ASP A 565 10.60 32.48 26.46
CA ASP A 565 10.85 31.80 25.17
C ASP A 565 10.08 32.46 24.01
N TRP A 566 8.91 33.04 24.28
CA TRP A 566 8.08 33.74 23.28
C TRP A 566 8.69 35.09 22.87
N VAL A 567 9.24 35.82 23.85
CA VAL A 567 9.97 37.08 23.63
C VAL A 567 11.32 36.82 22.95
N GLY A 568 11.99 35.70 23.25
CA GLY A 568 13.23 35.28 22.60
C GLY A 568 13.11 35.05 21.09
N MET A 569 11.89 34.81 20.59
CA MET A 569 11.57 34.61 19.17
C MET A 569 11.22 35.91 18.40
N GLY A 570 11.27 37.08 19.05
CA GLY A 570 11.13 38.38 18.39
C GLY A 570 9.70 38.80 18.03
N GLN A 571 8.70 38.27 18.74
CA GLN A 571 7.29 38.68 18.61
C GLN A 571 6.97 39.92 19.47
N PRO A 572 5.98 40.76 19.08
CA PRO A 572 5.63 41.99 19.80
C PRO A 572 5.04 41.71 21.20
N ASP A 573 5.29 42.65 22.11
CA ASP A 573 4.90 42.64 23.53
C ASP A 573 3.39 42.92 23.66
N CYS A 574 2.55 41.92 23.34
CA CYS A 574 1.11 41.94 23.62
C CYS A 574 0.89 41.14 24.93
N TRP A 575 0.39 41.78 25.99
CA TRP A 575 0.49 41.27 27.36
C TRP A 575 -0.57 40.19 27.66
N CYS A 576 -0.20 39.02 28.18
CA CYS A 576 -1.13 38.18 28.95
C CYS A 576 -0.39 37.24 29.91
N TYR A 577 -0.56 37.45 31.23
CA TYR A 577 -0.07 36.55 32.27
C TYR A 577 -1.08 35.41 32.50
N CYS A 578 -0.53 34.24 32.84
CA CYS A 578 -1.19 32.93 32.89
C CYS A 578 -2.57 32.83 33.57
N TRP A 579 -3.37 31.92 33.00
CA TRP A 579 -4.65 31.36 33.44
C TRP A 579 -5.09 31.62 34.90
N PRO A 580 -6.37 31.92 35.17
CA PRO A 580 -7.52 31.61 34.32
C PRO A 580 -8.44 32.82 34.06
N TYR A 581 -7.99 33.96 33.55
CA TYR A 581 -8.90 35.07 33.18
C TYR A 581 -8.36 35.88 31.97
N GLN A 582 -9.31 36.51 31.25
CA GLN A 582 -9.18 37.25 29.99
C GLN A 582 -8.01 38.25 29.96
N CYS A 583 -7.45 38.50 28.78
CA CYS A 583 -6.40 39.52 28.60
C CYS A 583 -6.93 40.92 28.90
N ASP A 584 -6.10 41.70 29.57
CA ASP A 584 -6.38 43.07 29.98
C ASP A 584 -6.18 44.07 28.82
N GLY A 585 -6.99 43.93 27.76
CA GLY A 585 -7.39 45.03 26.87
C GLY A 585 -6.34 45.83 26.08
N ASP A 586 -5.19 45.27 25.68
CA ASP A 586 -4.12 46.01 24.97
C ASP A 586 -3.96 45.63 23.48
N ALA A 587 -5.03 45.75 22.70
CA ALA A 587 -5.03 45.35 21.29
C ALA A 587 -4.07 46.18 20.39
N ASP A 588 -3.66 47.35 20.86
CA ASP A 588 -2.71 48.23 20.17
C ASP A 588 -1.24 48.03 20.59
N GLY A 589 -0.96 47.16 21.58
CA GLY A 589 0.39 46.86 22.08
C GLY A 589 1.07 48.03 22.80
N ALA A 590 0.32 49.06 23.21
CA ALA A 590 0.84 50.19 23.96
C ALA A 590 0.54 50.03 25.45
N ALA A 591 1.60 50.00 26.28
CA ALA A 591 1.44 49.99 27.73
C ALA A 591 0.60 51.19 28.20
N THR A 592 -0.55 50.92 28.82
CA THR A 592 -1.34 51.96 29.46
C THR A 592 -0.58 52.45 30.70
N ALA A 593 -0.53 53.76 30.88
CA ALA A 593 0.29 54.38 31.93
C ALA A 593 -0.21 54.11 33.37
N ASP A 594 -1.34 53.42 33.53
CA ASP A 594 -1.96 53.09 34.80
C ASP A 594 -2.28 51.58 34.84
N ALA A 595 -1.38 50.81 35.46
CA ALA A 595 -1.44 49.35 35.56
C ALA A 595 -2.63 48.78 36.38
N ASN A 596 -3.58 49.64 36.78
CA ASN A 596 -4.66 49.29 37.71
C ASN A 596 -6.06 49.66 37.17
N GLU A 597 -6.24 49.87 35.87
CA GLU A 597 -7.57 50.12 35.30
C GLU A 597 -7.81 49.16 34.12
N TYR A 598 -8.68 48.16 34.34
CA TYR A 598 -9.11 47.11 33.40
C TYR A 598 -9.95 47.63 32.22
N ARG A 599 -9.45 48.66 31.51
CA ARG A 599 -10.23 49.45 30.55
C ARG A 599 -9.79 49.18 29.12
N VAL A 600 -10.76 48.91 28.25
CA VAL A 600 -10.53 48.94 26.81
C VAL A 600 -10.69 50.35 26.25
N SER A 601 -9.67 50.85 25.54
CA SER A 601 -9.61 52.22 25.05
C SER A 601 -10.18 52.36 23.62
N GLN A 602 -10.45 53.61 23.18
CA GLN A 602 -10.83 53.88 21.79
C GLN A 602 -9.79 53.41 20.80
N ALA A 603 -8.52 53.43 21.16
CA ALA A 603 -7.45 52.94 20.30
C ALA A 603 -7.61 51.44 20.03
N ASP A 604 -7.91 50.64 21.07
CA ASP A 604 -8.12 49.20 20.94
C ASP A 604 -9.36 48.87 20.09
N LEU A 605 -10.46 49.61 20.30
CA LEU A 605 -11.66 49.47 19.48
C LEU A 605 -11.38 49.83 18.01
N ASP A 606 -10.61 50.89 17.76
CA ASP A 606 -10.26 51.32 16.41
C ASP A 606 -9.34 50.30 15.72
N VAL A 607 -8.40 49.69 16.45
CA VAL A 607 -7.52 48.63 15.96
C VAL A 607 -8.33 47.38 15.60
N LEU A 608 -9.22 46.91 16.47
CA LEU A 608 -10.06 45.75 16.16
C LEU A 608 -11.01 46.03 15.01
N ALA A 609 -11.68 47.19 15.00
CA ALA A 609 -12.58 47.55 13.90
C ALA A 609 -11.84 47.62 12.56
N ALA A 610 -10.57 48.05 12.57
CA ALA A 610 -9.72 48.07 11.39
C ALA A 610 -9.23 46.67 10.96
N ASN A 611 -9.21 45.67 11.85
CA ASN A 611 -8.74 44.31 11.57
C ASN A 611 -9.88 43.27 11.45
N TRP A 612 -11.10 43.65 11.83
CA TRP A 612 -12.29 42.83 11.71
C TRP A 612 -12.49 42.30 10.29
N MET A 613 -12.65 40.98 10.15
CA MET A 613 -12.84 40.27 8.88
C MET A 613 -11.66 40.35 7.89
N LYS A 614 -10.48 40.81 8.31
CA LYS A 614 -9.26 40.67 7.49
C LYS A 614 -8.84 39.20 7.40
N LYS A 615 -8.18 38.86 6.29
CA LYS A 615 -7.61 37.52 6.09
C LYS A 615 -6.28 37.39 6.82
N ILE A 616 -5.92 36.16 7.16
CA ILE A 616 -4.72 35.82 7.94
C ILE A 616 -3.41 36.11 7.21
N ASP A 617 -3.43 36.17 5.87
CA ASP A 617 -2.32 36.49 4.99
C ASP A 617 -2.27 37.98 4.58
N ASP A 618 -3.15 38.81 5.14
CA ASP A 618 -3.14 40.24 4.90
C ASP A 618 -1.94 40.89 5.61
N ALA A 619 -0.98 41.38 4.83
CA ALA A 619 0.23 42.03 5.35
C ALA A 619 -0.02 43.30 6.19
N THR A 620 -1.28 43.78 6.27
CA THR A 620 -1.71 44.91 7.11
C THR A 620 -2.42 44.49 8.39
N LEU A 621 -2.47 43.19 8.70
CA LEU A 621 -3.06 42.64 9.91
C LEU A 621 -2.22 43.04 11.13
N ASN A 622 -2.85 43.62 12.16
CA ASN A 622 -2.16 43.91 13.42
C ASN A 622 -2.10 42.62 14.26
N PRO A 623 -0.91 42.15 14.63
CA PRO A 623 -0.78 40.97 15.45
C PRO A 623 -1.32 41.10 16.88
N CYS A 624 -1.44 42.29 17.49
CA CYS A 624 -2.01 42.36 18.85
C CYS A 624 -3.55 42.38 18.90
N ALA A 625 -4.28 42.21 17.78
CA ALA A 625 -5.73 42.48 17.71
C ALA A 625 -6.67 41.37 18.25
N ASP A 626 -6.15 40.26 18.77
CA ASP A 626 -6.92 39.13 19.31
C ASP A 626 -7.00 39.24 20.84
N ILE A 627 -8.20 39.40 21.39
CA ILE A 627 -8.40 39.68 22.83
C ILE A 627 -9.08 38.54 23.59
N ASP A 628 -9.59 37.52 22.89
CA ASP A 628 -10.25 36.36 23.51
C ASP A 628 -9.42 35.07 23.46
N HIS A 629 -8.27 35.12 22.77
CA HIS A 629 -7.20 34.11 22.74
C HIS A 629 -7.72 32.68 22.48
N LYS A 630 -8.78 32.57 21.67
CA LYS A 630 -9.20 31.27 21.13
C LYS A 630 -8.11 30.76 20.20
N ALA A 631 -7.41 29.72 20.64
CA ALA A 631 -6.31 29.12 19.92
C ALA A 631 -6.74 28.68 18.50
N TYR A 632 -6.25 29.39 17.48
CA TYR A 632 -6.26 28.94 16.08
C TYR A 632 -4.88 29.23 15.48
N ARG A 633 -4.20 28.21 14.93
CA ARG A 633 -2.80 28.31 14.48
C ARG A 633 -2.63 29.14 13.19
N LYS A 634 -1.56 29.96 13.22
CA LYS A 634 -0.87 30.74 12.16
C LYS A 634 -1.34 32.18 11.88
N GLY A 635 -1.99 32.84 12.85
CA GLY A 635 -2.17 34.30 12.85
C GLY A 635 -3.44 34.76 13.59
N PHE A 636 -3.43 36.03 14.00
CA PHE A 636 -4.47 36.66 14.82
C PHE A 636 -5.76 36.88 14.02
N ARG A 637 -6.89 36.32 14.46
CA ARG A 637 -8.21 36.56 13.83
C ARG A 637 -9.06 37.41 14.76
N VAL A 638 -9.61 38.50 14.22
CA VAL A 638 -10.60 39.32 14.93
C VAL A 638 -12.01 38.81 14.58
N PHE A 639 -12.61 38.06 15.50
CA PHE A 639 -13.93 37.46 15.40
C PHE A 639 -15.03 38.28 16.06
N ALA A 640 -16.28 37.86 15.85
CA ALA A 640 -17.42 38.43 16.53
C ALA A 640 -17.43 38.31 18.06
N GLY A 641 -16.67 37.36 18.60
CA GLY A 641 -16.39 37.29 20.04
C GLY A 641 -15.65 38.52 20.53
N ASP A 642 -14.60 38.93 19.83
CA ASP A 642 -13.75 40.06 20.21
C ASP A 642 -14.56 41.37 20.28
N LEU A 643 -15.31 41.72 19.22
CA LEU A 643 -16.13 42.94 19.24
C LEU A 643 -17.25 42.87 20.28
N ALA A 644 -17.76 41.69 20.62
CA ALA A 644 -18.75 41.53 21.68
C ALA A 644 -18.14 41.77 23.07
N ILE A 645 -16.94 41.26 23.33
CA ILE A 645 -16.17 41.51 24.57
C ILE A 645 -15.84 43.00 24.68
N LEU A 646 -15.36 43.60 23.60
CA LEU A 646 -15.03 45.02 23.53
C LEU A 646 -16.26 45.89 23.73
N SER A 647 -17.37 45.60 23.05
CA SER A 647 -18.64 46.32 23.24
C SER A 647 -19.20 46.15 24.66
N ALA A 648 -19.00 44.99 25.26
CA ALA A 648 -19.41 44.74 26.64
C ALA A 648 -18.54 45.50 27.63
N ASN A 649 -17.25 45.71 27.38
CA ASN A 649 -16.31 46.32 28.32
C ASN A 649 -16.01 47.80 28.01
N TRP A 650 -16.47 48.29 26.86
CA TRP A 650 -16.32 49.66 26.41
C TRP A 650 -16.84 50.67 27.44
N GLN A 651 -15.93 51.46 28.01
CA GLN A 651 -16.22 52.48 29.02
C GLN A 651 -16.87 51.96 30.32
N LYS A 652 -16.86 50.65 30.57
CA LYS A 652 -17.27 50.11 31.87
C LYS A 652 -16.32 50.59 32.97
N LYS A 653 -16.86 50.75 34.17
CA LYS A 653 -16.07 50.93 35.38
C LYS A 653 -15.92 49.57 36.06
N ASP A 654 -14.91 49.41 36.91
CA ASP A 654 -14.70 48.18 37.68
C ASP A 654 -15.95 47.75 38.47
N ALA A 655 -16.75 48.72 38.93
CA ALA A 655 -18.00 48.47 39.64
C ALA A 655 -19.13 47.86 38.77
N ASP A 656 -18.96 47.81 37.44
CA ASP A 656 -19.93 47.30 36.47
C ASP A 656 -19.59 45.88 35.96
N LEU A 657 -18.52 45.25 36.50
CA LEU A 657 -18.09 43.90 36.17
C LEU A 657 -18.53 42.93 37.28
N ASP A 658 -19.31 41.90 36.92
CA ASP A 658 -19.77 40.87 37.88
C ASP A 658 -18.61 39.88 38.17
N GLY A 659 -17.96 40.02 39.32
CA GLY A 659 -16.95 39.09 39.81
C GLY A 659 -16.14 39.65 40.98
N ASP A 660 -16.14 38.96 42.12
CA ASP A 660 -15.22 39.23 43.23
C ASP A 660 -13.78 38.96 42.78
N CYS A 661 -13.04 39.99 42.37
CA CYS A 661 -11.58 39.94 42.34
C CYS A 661 -11.04 40.91 43.39
N PRO A 662 -10.74 40.45 44.62
CA PRO A 662 -10.13 41.29 45.62
C PRO A 662 -8.62 41.15 45.51
N ARG A 663 -7.91 42.12 44.90
CA ARG A 663 -6.47 42.34 45.21
C ARG A 663 -6.11 43.83 45.17
N ASP A 664 -5.99 44.40 46.36
CA ASP A 664 -4.92 45.34 46.66
C ASP A 664 -3.61 44.53 46.66
N GLU A 665 -2.81 44.64 45.59
CA GLU A 665 -1.33 44.62 45.55
C GLU A 665 -0.84 44.74 44.11
#